data_AF-A0A5C7S5Z9-F1
#
_entry.id   AF-A0A5C7S5Z9-F1
#
_cell.length_a   1.000
_cell.length_b   1.000
_cell.length_c   1.000
_cell.angle_alpha   90.00
_cell.angle_beta   90.00
_cell.angle_gamma   90.00
#
_symmetry.space_group_name_H-M   'P 1'
#
loop_
_entity.id
_entity.type
_entity.pdbx_description
1 polymer ?
#
loop_
_entity_poly.entity_id
_entity_poly.type
_entity_poly.pdbx_seq_one_letter_code
_entity_poly.pdbx_strand_id
1 'polypeptide(L)'
;MASIVAGEEGAQVTLAAQTDATFTVKAAPVHPVQVLENSYQRAIREASFREPDPGKRQAVERLALARYFPFAAGELELVAAPDGAAELVDARFEAGRAAISQVRELAQGRVNDGAGGTADDLEAGKGLCREALGICETLLGDYDAIGGEMGYDVRQIPIIRELHDMLGTGTAELTVAKDWAAMAAVCSGTLRRLLLRFSQLMEGLACVQVFHVIDTFYLYRLLVRYRVEGDQEPGDDLRMAVSGGLTGLLNNGVPVNQDRVWLSDWLKAKMREIDVALQRIGNVHFHLKGGRALEYVRRLPEEGRNDWDTSVLIDPDLSADAWYAKFAEIHNDLVPRLQRFKREFFVLVHKHAGAINASLDAYVPKVKPKEEVVRDGDHAEEDDFEAGARDYDVMDGALSDRAERVRNEGDDGARGAPGDIPFPKFAAACKAELIDIGIPRRDTVDAIAHWHHIGPGILRKPWTEQIPVPGHRYYIDEYLMMIRDAFETPAKKMEKRISRLANFLSLGPEDNDPAETIEVAVAHARAEAEAAGLAKSLAVVDAQSVPVKRLMYVMLEEIASSHELRSRPALGGVIDEILATQASDRALRAGLPATYPAAIADALPALSEPHKEVLSWIALMHAISRRFETHLADKAAYFGFCPQLATGAPAVSADEKARGDAIVALLRWLHGESAFRPDKEHEVQFAITGAYACALHADYARNRLPAALKQQLQIGLDPVEVVDVKLFCHPDPRRAIDPATVLEALVRPLVEEYAATKNPPFAFQFHPDRIDVVWKDEVKIRDVSYRPLVARIRVVKEGWPLLAYVWGLPVLSLADLIREYFSRASLHQDFLAEKRLKQTAALLTSLLTYFEANDAIDPNAVIVDPTNDVDAVLNEITRVEAMTKSNDKSVALQGIARRAPYDDRIVTRILQACGTLASSQVAPVLFSLLDREDLTTQGYVAIACGAKAVTSSSEREGLLMRYAEVAPLVDRVFAALLDATASMKAAEKIADVLIVVAKRRDVTTEIKARLREFAQAFVNVTRHRNRVIEAL
;
A
#
# COMPACT_ATOMS: atom_id res chain seq x y z
N MET A 1 30.09 17.12 0.53
CA MET A 1 28.65 17.26 0.21
C MET A 1 27.85 17.65 1.43
N ALA A 2 27.73 16.79 2.46
CA ALA A 2 26.99 17.12 3.69
C ALA A 2 27.37 18.48 4.31
N SER A 3 28.67 18.77 4.47
CA SER A 3 29.15 20.06 4.99
C SER A 3 28.77 21.28 4.13
N ILE A 4 28.60 21.09 2.82
CA ILE A 4 28.21 22.18 1.91
C ILE A 4 26.73 22.49 2.12
N VAL A 5 25.87 21.48 2.01
CA VAL A 5 24.42 21.64 2.20
C VAL A 5 24.10 22.13 3.61
N ALA A 6 24.85 21.64 4.61
CA ALA A 6 24.80 22.14 5.97
C ALA A 6 25.02 23.65 6.07
N GLY A 7 26.01 24.18 5.33
CA GLY A 7 26.30 25.61 5.27
C GLY A 7 25.26 26.43 4.50
N GLU A 8 24.64 25.86 3.46
CA GLU A 8 23.62 26.54 2.65
C GLU A 8 22.26 26.63 3.34
N GLU A 9 21.84 25.54 4.00
CA GLU A 9 20.54 25.44 4.68
C GLU A 9 20.63 25.76 6.18
N GLY A 10 21.83 25.99 6.71
CA GLY A 10 22.05 26.40 8.11
C GLY A 10 21.74 25.29 9.12
N ALA A 11 21.95 24.03 8.77
CA ALA A 11 21.67 22.85 9.58
C ALA A 11 22.88 21.92 9.67
N GLN A 12 23.04 21.13 10.73
CA GLN A 12 24.11 20.13 10.79
C GLN A 12 23.67 18.89 10.01
N VAL A 13 24.49 18.45 9.05
CA VAL A 13 24.20 17.27 8.21
C VAL A 13 25.34 16.27 8.29
N THR A 14 25.03 15.02 8.60
CA THR A 14 26.00 13.91 8.77
C THR A 14 25.62 12.72 7.91
N LEU A 15 26.60 11.87 7.55
CA LEU A 15 26.36 10.63 6.82
C LEU A 15 25.82 9.57 7.79
N ALA A 16 24.74 8.89 7.43
CA ALA A 16 24.14 7.83 8.24
C ALA A 16 24.74 6.45 7.90
N ALA A 17 24.31 5.41 8.62
CA ALA A 17 24.61 4.03 8.28
C ALA A 17 24.01 3.66 6.91
N GLN A 18 24.78 3.02 6.02
CA GLN A 18 24.32 2.64 4.67
C GLN A 18 23.81 1.19 4.63
N THR A 19 23.06 0.81 5.66
CA THR A 19 22.47 -0.53 5.80
C THR A 19 21.31 -0.72 4.84
N ASP A 20 21.31 -1.83 4.12
CA ASP A 20 20.19 -2.23 3.28
C ASP A 20 18.99 -2.64 4.15
N ALA A 21 17.77 -2.36 3.70
CA ALA A 21 16.58 -2.62 4.49
C ALA A 21 15.35 -2.94 3.63
N THR A 22 14.53 -3.87 4.13
CA THR A 22 13.17 -4.10 3.61
C THR A 22 12.16 -3.63 4.64
N PHE A 23 11.24 -2.76 4.24
CA PHE A 23 10.13 -2.32 5.06
C PHE A 23 8.90 -3.18 4.72
N THR A 24 8.60 -4.11 5.63
CA THR A 24 7.49 -5.07 5.51
C THR A 24 6.66 -5.14 6.79
N VAL A 25 5.44 -5.64 6.64
CA VAL A 25 4.58 -6.04 7.75
C VAL A 25 5.12 -7.32 8.40
N LYS A 26 5.39 -7.33 9.71
CA LYS A 26 5.70 -8.58 10.45
C LYS A 26 4.42 -9.41 10.61
N ALA A 27 4.23 -10.41 9.76
CA ALA A 27 3.28 -11.50 9.95
C ALA A 27 3.94 -12.85 9.62
N ALA A 28 3.45 -13.94 10.22
CA ALA A 28 3.93 -15.31 9.99
C ALA A 28 3.88 -15.67 8.49
N PRO A 29 4.68 -16.65 7.99
CA PRO A 29 5.10 -16.78 6.60
C PRO A 29 3.90 -17.11 5.69
N VAL A 30 3.25 -16.04 5.29
CA VAL A 30 2.17 -15.95 4.34
C VAL A 30 2.61 -14.78 3.47
N HIS A 31 2.49 -14.91 2.16
CA HIS A 31 2.93 -13.92 1.18
C HIS A 31 2.65 -12.48 1.71
N PRO A 32 3.61 -11.53 1.67
CA PRO A 32 3.49 -10.22 2.32
C PRO A 32 2.22 -9.42 1.93
N VAL A 33 1.56 -9.85 0.85
CA VAL A 33 0.36 -9.25 0.28
C VAL A 33 -0.94 -9.96 0.68
N GLN A 34 -0.91 -11.24 1.08
CA GLN A 34 -2.12 -11.96 1.50
C GLN A 34 -2.64 -11.49 2.87
N VAL A 35 -1.72 -10.99 3.71
CA VAL A 35 -2.01 -10.49 5.06
C VAL A 35 -2.83 -9.19 5.04
N LEU A 36 -2.78 -8.45 3.92
CA LEU A 36 -3.56 -7.24 3.73
C LEU A 36 -5.00 -7.53 3.29
N GLU A 37 -5.34 -8.76 2.91
CA GLU A 37 -6.69 -9.07 2.45
C GLU A 37 -7.62 -9.52 3.61
N ASN A 38 -8.70 -8.76 3.77
CA ASN A 38 -10.02 -9.16 4.30
C ASN A 38 -10.36 -8.93 5.79
N SER A 39 -9.45 -8.47 6.65
CA SER A 39 -9.81 -8.03 8.03
C SER A 39 -9.08 -6.79 8.54
N TYR A 40 -7.83 -6.56 8.12
CA TYR A 40 -7.04 -5.42 8.59
C TYR A 40 -7.23 -4.18 7.71
N GLN A 41 -7.35 -4.36 6.39
CA GLN A 41 -7.87 -3.33 5.48
C GLN A 41 -9.20 -2.76 5.97
N ARG A 42 -10.07 -3.58 6.59
CA ARG A 42 -11.32 -3.13 7.21
C ARG A 42 -11.06 -2.10 8.31
N ALA A 43 -10.18 -2.39 9.26
CA ALA A 43 -9.92 -1.49 10.38
C ALA A 43 -9.17 -0.21 9.96
N ILE A 44 -8.32 -0.31 8.94
CA ILE A 44 -7.59 0.82 8.35
C ILE A 44 -8.53 1.73 7.58
N ARG A 45 -9.33 1.15 6.67
CA ARG A 45 -10.37 1.88 5.91
C ARG A 45 -11.40 2.47 6.86
N GLU A 46 -11.83 1.75 7.91
CA GLU A 46 -12.78 2.28 8.89
C GLU A 46 -12.19 3.43 9.73
N ALA A 47 -10.90 3.39 10.05
CA ALA A 47 -10.23 4.51 10.70
C ALA A 47 -10.12 5.73 9.76
N SER A 48 -9.67 5.55 8.51
CA SER A 48 -9.67 6.58 7.46
C SER A 48 -11.03 7.22 7.27
N PHE A 49 -12.05 6.37 7.24
CA PHE A 49 -13.42 6.74 6.97
C PHE A 49 -13.98 7.69 8.03
N ARG A 50 -13.52 7.56 9.28
CA ARG A 50 -13.88 8.44 10.39
C ARG A 50 -13.14 9.78 10.36
N GLU A 51 -12.13 9.95 9.50
CA GLU A 51 -11.38 11.18 9.32
C GLU A 51 -11.98 12.04 8.19
N PRO A 52 -12.67 13.14 8.51
CA PRO A 52 -13.28 14.01 7.50
C PRO A 52 -12.26 14.77 6.64
N ASP A 53 -11.05 15.02 7.15
CA ASP A 53 -10.00 15.78 6.46
C ASP A 53 -9.17 14.89 5.51
N PRO A 54 -9.26 15.07 4.17
CA PRO A 54 -8.51 14.28 3.20
C PRO A 54 -7.00 14.33 3.42
N GLY A 55 -6.46 15.46 3.89
CA GLY A 55 -5.02 15.61 4.17
C GLY A 55 -4.55 14.79 5.37
N LYS A 56 -5.47 14.34 6.23
CA LYS A 56 -5.17 13.55 7.44
C LYS A 56 -5.54 12.08 7.32
N ARG A 57 -6.39 11.72 6.35
CA ARG A 57 -6.81 10.32 6.12
C ARG A 57 -5.64 9.37 6.00
N GLN A 58 -4.62 9.72 5.21
CA GLN A 58 -3.42 8.89 5.08
C GLN A 58 -2.69 8.70 6.42
N ALA A 59 -2.64 9.70 7.29
CA ALA A 59 -2.01 9.57 8.62
C ALA A 59 -2.83 8.67 9.56
N VAL A 60 -4.17 8.73 9.47
CA VAL A 60 -5.09 7.89 10.25
C VAL A 60 -5.08 6.44 9.77
N GLU A 61 -5.03 6.21 8.45
CA GLU A 61 -4.83 4.89 7.84
C GLU A 61 -3.55 4.24 8.33
N ARG A 62 -2.44 4.99 8.29
CA ARG A 62 -1.13 4.56 8.79
C ARG A 62 -1.16 4.23 10.27
N LEU A 63 -1.76 5.09 11.10
CA LEU A 63 -1.86 4.86 12.54
C LEU A 63 -2.76 3.67 12.89
N ALA A 64 -3.78 3.39 12.07
CA ALA A 64 -4.61 2.21 12.21
C ALA A 64 -3.86 0.94 11.77
N LEU A 65 -3.12 1.00 10.67
CA LEU A 65 -2.30 -0.08 10.13
C LEU A 65 -1.20 -0.48 11.16
N ALA A 66 -0.54 0.50 11.78
CA ALA A 66 0.48 0.31 12.82
C ALA A 66 -0.04 -0.35 14.11
N ARG A 67 -1.36 -0.33 14.37
CA ARG A 67 -1.96 -0.98 15.55
C ARG A 67 -2.07 -2.50 15.40
N TYR A 68 -2.15 -3.00 14.17
CA TYR A 68 -2.35 -4.43 13.89
C TYR A 68 -1.06 -5.12 13.48
N PHE A 69 -0.16 -4.37 12.87
CA PHE A 69 1.06 -4.91 12.30
C PHE A 69 2.25 -4.13 12.86
N PRO A 70 3.18 -4.80 13.58
CA PRO A 70 4.45 -4.18 13.87
C PRO A 70 5.21 -4.05 12.55
N PHE A 71 5.28 -2.81 12.05
CA PHE A 71 6.20 -2.46 10.99
C PHE A 71 7.62 -2.61 11.52
N ALA A 72 8.41 -3.39 10.81
CA ALA A 72 9.82 -3.51 11.11
C ALA A 72 10.58 -3.43 9.80
N ALA A 73 11.70 -2.72 9.83
CA ALA A 73 12.74 -3.05 8.86
C ALA A 73 13.22 -4.47 9.16
N GLY A 74 13.12 -5.30 8.13
CA GLY A 74 13.79 -6.58 8.04
C GLY A 74 15.02 -6.47 7.15
N GLU A 75 15.75 -7.58 7.07
CA GLU A 75 16.83 -7.74 6.10
C GLU A 75 16.27 -7.79 4.67
N LEU A 76 17.12 -7.60 3.67
CA LEU A 76 16.73 -7.89 2.29
C LEU A 76 16.53 -9.40 2.13
N GLU A 77 15.38 -9.79 1.57
CA GLU A 77 15.03 -11.18 1.33
C GLU A 77 14.47 -11.32 -0.08
N LEU A 78 14.73 -12.47 -0.71
CA LEU A 78 14.09 -12.85 -1.96
C LEU A 78 12.67 -13.35 -1.71
N VAL A 79 11.75 -13.07 -2.62
CA VAL A 79 10.33 -13.47 -2.47
C VAL A 79 10.08 -14.76 -3.22
N ALA A 80 9.42 -15.72 -2.57
CA ALA A 80 9.02 -17.01 -3.16
C ALA A 80 10.16 -17.76 -3.87
N ALA A 81 11.40 -17.62 -3.35
CA ALA A 81 12.56 -18.26 -3.92
C ALA A 81 12.44 -19.79 -3.80
N PRO A 82 12.66 -20.56 -4.89
CA PRO A 82 12.62 -22.02 -4.82
C PRO A 82 13.75 -22.55 -3.94
N ASP A 83 13.53 -23.73 -3.34
CA ASP A 83 14.56 -24.41 -2.54
C ASP A 83 15.86 -24.54 -3.34
N GLY A 84 16.96 -23.98 -2.81
CA GLY A 84 18.27 -23.95 -3.48
C GLY A 84 18.52 -22.74 -4.38
N ALA A 85 17.66 -21.71 -4.35
CA ALA A 85 17.98 -20.42 -4.96
C ALA A 85 19.26 -19.82 -4.36
N ALA A 86 20.01 -19.06 -5.16
CA ALA A 86 21.22 -18.40 -4.68
C ALA A 86 20.86 -17.39 -3.58
N GLU A 87 21.44 -17.58 -2.40
CA GLU A 87 21.30 -16.64 -1.29
C GLU A 87 21.93 -15.28 -1.64
N LEU A 88 21.33 -14.21 -1.10
CA LEU A 88 21.92 -12.88 -1.17
C LEU A 88 23.30 -12.87 -0.51
N VAL A 89 24.18 -12.03 -1.04
CA VAL A 89 25.58 -11.95 -0.58
C VAL A 89 25.66 -11.63 0.91
N ASP A 90 24.78 -10.75 1.41
CA ASP A 90 24.74 -10.39 2.82
C ASP A 90 24.33 -11.57 3.71
N ALA A 91 23.33 -12.36 3.30
CA ALA A 91 22.89 -13.55 4.03
C ALA A 91 24.02 -14.59 4.12
N ARG A 92 24.74 -14.82 3.00
CA ARG A 92 25.92 -15.70 2.97
C ARG A 92 27.03 -15.20 3.90
N PHE A 93 27.30 -13.90 3.87
CA PHE A 93 28.31 -13.29 4.74
C PHE A 93 27.94 -13.41 6.22
N GLU A 94 26.68 -13.18 6.57
CA GLU A 94 26.15 -13.32 7.92
C GLU A 94 26.21 -14.76 8.43
N ALA A 95 25.88 -15.74 7.59
CA ALA A 95 26.08 -17.16 7.89
C ALA A 95 27.56 -17.49 8.15
N GLY A 96 28.47 -16.98 7.33
CA GLY A 96 29.92 -17.12 7.52
C GLY A 96 30.42 -16.46 8.82
N ARG A 97 29.89 -15.28 9.16
CA ARG A 97 30.17 -14.56 10.41
C ARG A 97 29.70 -15.35 11.63
N ALA A 98 28.49 -15.91 11.56
CA ALA A 98 27.93 -16.76 12.60
C ALA A 98 28.76 -18.03 12.80
N ALA A 99 29.17 -18.69 11.71
CA ALA A 99 30.03 -19.87 11.76
C ALA A 99 31.37 -19.58 12.45
N ILE A 100 32.03 -18.46 12.14
CA ILE A 100 33.27 -18.06 12.81
C ILE A 100 33.03 -17.75 14.30
N SER A 101 31.89 -17.11 14.64
CA SER A 101 31.53 -16.86 16.05
C SER A 101 31.29 -18.16 16.82
N GLN A 102 30.62 -19.14 16.21
CA GLN A 102 30.37 -20.45 16.80
C GLN A 102 31.68 -21.21 17.02
N VAL A 103 32.57 -21.21 16.02
CA VAL A 103 33.89 -21.85 16.14
C VAL A 103 34.74 -21.16 17.21
N ARG A 104 34.65 -19.82 17.34
CA ARG A 104 35.30 -19.07 18.42
C ARG A 104 34.81 -19.51 19.79
N GLU A 105 33.50 -19.59 19.99
CA GLU A 105 32.89 -19.98 21.28
C GLU A 105 33.25 -21.43 21.63
N LEU A 106 33.19 -22.32 20.64
CA LEU A 106 33.63 -23.71 20.80
C LEU A 106 35.10 -23.77 21.19
N ALA A 107 35.98 -23.08 20.47
CA ALA A 107 37.42 -23.07 20.74
C ALA A 107 37.72 -22.51 22.14
N GLN A 108 37.06 -21.42 22.54
CA GLN A 108 37.24 -20.82 23.86
C GLN A 108 36.73 -21.73 24.98
N GLY A 109 35.59 -22.41 24.80
CA GLY A 109 35.07 -23.40 25.73
C GLY A 109 36.04 -24.56 25.93
N ARG A 110 36.60 -25.10 24.83
CA ARG A 110 37.61 -26.18 24.88
C ARG A 110 38.90 -25.76 25.59
N VAL A 111 39.33 -24.51 25.41
CA VAL A 111 40.48 -23.94 26.12
C VAL A 111 40.20 -23.80 27.62
N ASN A 112 39.01 -23.32 27.99
CA ASN A 112 38.62 -23.09 29.38
C ASN A 112 38.41 -24.40 30.16
N ASP A 113 37.86 -25.43 29.53
CA ASP A 113 37.54 -26.71 30.18
C ASP A 113 38.77 -27.63 30.33
N GLY A 114 39.91 -27.27 29.74
CA GLY A 114 41.11 -28.12 29.71
C GLY A 114 40.92 -29.43 28.92
N ALA A 115 39.76 -29.61 28.29
CA ALA A 115 39.40 -30.76 27.49
C ALA A 115 39.88 -30.56 26.05
N GLY A 116 41.01 -31.17 25.70
CA GLY A 116 41.44 -31.27 24.30
C GLY A 116 40.35 -31.95 23.47
N GLY A 117 39.82 -31.27 22.46
CA GLY A 117 38.94 -31.88 21.46
C GLY A 117 39.70 -32.88 20.58
N THR A 118 38.99 -33.67 19.78
CA THR A 118 39.65 -34.58 18.83
C THR A 118 40.29 -33.79 17.69
N ALA A 119 41.27 -34.39 17.00
CA ALA A 119 41.85 -33.80 15.79
C ALA A 119 40.80 -33.58 14.70
N ASP A 120 39.81 -34.47 14.62
CA ASP A 120 38.68 -34.39 13.69
C ASP A 120 37.77 -33.20 14.01
N ASP A 121 37.50 -32.93 15.30
CA ASP A 121 36.71 -31.75 15.71
C ASP A 121 37.41 -30.43 15.36
N LEU A 122 38.74 -30.38 15.53
CA LEU A 122 39.54 -29.19 15.19
C LEU A 122 39.54 -28.96 13.67
N GLU A 123 39.67 -30.04 12.90
CA GLU A 123 39.65 -29.95 11.44
C GLU A 123 38.26 -29.58 10.90
N ALA A 124 37.19 -30.05 11.53
CA ALA A 124 35.82 -29.62 11.24
C ALA A 124 35.63 -28.12 11.52
N GLY A 125 36.13 -27.62 12.65
CA GLY A 125 36.12 -26.19 12.98
C GLY A 125 36.91 -25.34 11.98
N LYS A 126 38.08 -25.82 11.53
CA LYS A 126 38.82 -25.19 10.43
C LYS A 126 38.08 -25.22 9.11
N GLY A 127 37.33 -26.29 8.84
CA GLY A 127 36.47 -26.41 7.66
C GLY A 127 35.46 -25.28 7.59
N LEU A 128 34.73 -25.03 8.68
CA LEU A 128 33.76 -23.93 8.79
C LEU A 128 34.42 -22.55 8.61
N CYS A 129 35.59 -22.33 9.21
CA CYS A 129 36.32 -21.07 9.00
C CYS A 129 36.82 -20.92 7.56
N ARG A 130 37.27 -21.99 6.89
CA ARG A 130 37.66 -21.97 5.48
C ARG A 130 36.48 -21.63 4.57
N GLU A 131 35.31 -22.17 4.85
CA GLU A 131 34.08 -21.84 4.12
C GLU A 131 33.73 -20.35 4.24
N ALA A 132 33.75 -19.80 5.47
CA ALA A 132 33.53 -18.38 5.71
C ALA A 132 34.59 -17.47 5.03
N LEU A 133 35.86 -17.90 5.02
CA LEU A 133 36.92 -17.20 4.28
C LEU A 133 36.71 -17.27 2.76
N GLY A 134 36.19 -18.38 2.23
CA GLY A 134 35.84 -18.51 0.81
C GLY A 134 34.70 -17.57 0.38
N ILE A 135 33.75 -17.27 1.29
CA ILE A 135 32.73 -16.24 1.06
C ILE A 135 33.38 -14.85 0.96
N CYS A 136 34.30 -14.54 1.88
CA CYS A 136 35.07 -13.30 1.86
C CYS A 136 35.92 -13.15 0.58
N GLU A 137 36.54 -14.23 0.13
CA GLU A 137 37.31 -14.28 -1.12
C GLU A 137 36.41 -14.02 -2.34
N THR A 138 35.24 -14.65 -2.39
CA THR A 138 34.24 -14.42 -3.45
C THR A 138 33.82 -12.96 -3.49
N LEU A 139 33.55 -12.36 -2.32
CA LEU A 139 33.16 -10.95 -2.22
C LEU A 139 34.26 -10.02 -2.74
N LEU A 140 35.54 -10.23 -2.41
CA LEU A 140 36.63 -9.45 -2.99
C LEU A 140 36.77 -9.69 -4.50
N GLY A 141 36.59 -10.92 -4.95
CA GLY A 141 36.56 -11.27 -6.37
C GLY A 141 35.51 -10.49 -7.16
N ASP A 142 34.33 -10.25 -6.57
CA ASP A 142 33.29 -9.40 -7.16
C ASP A 142 33.78 -7.94 -7.33
N TYR A 143 34.47 -7.37 -6.33
CA TYR A 143 35.04 -6.03 -6.47
C TYR A 143 36.18 -5.99 -7.49
N ASP A 144 37.04 -7.00 -7.55
CA ASP A 144 38.08 -7.13 -8.57
C ASP A 144 37.47 -7.18 -9.99
N ALA A 145 36.38 -7.94 -10.17
CA ALA A 145 35.65 -8.02 -11.43
C ALA A 145 35.02 -6.68 -11.82
N ILE A 146 34.36 -6.00 -10.88
CA ILE A 146 33.82 -4.64 -11.07
C ILE A 146 34.95 -3.67 -11.46
N GLY A 147 36.09 -3.74 -10.78
CA GLY A 147 37.28 -2.96 -11.12
C GLY A 147 37.74 -3.20 -12.55
N GLY A 148 37.82 -4.47 -12.97
CA GLY A 148 38.13 -4.86 -14.33
C GLY A 148 37.17 -4.29 -15.37
N GLU A 149 35.85 -4.41 -15.13
CA GLU A 149 34.79 -3.84 -15.97
C GLU A 149 34.91 -2.31 -16.09
N MET A 150 35.30 -1.63 -15.01
CA MET A 150 35.46 -0.18 -14.95
C MET A 150 36.86 0.31 -15.36
N GLY A 151 37.79 -0.59 -15.68
CA GLY A 151 39.19 -0.25 -15.98
C GLY A 151 39.91 0.45 -14.81
N TYR A 152 39.64 0.03 -13.58
CA TYR A 152 40.22 0.59 -12.36
C TYR A 152 40.74 -0.53 -11.44
N ASP A 153 41.98 -0.37 -10.99
CA ASP A 153 42.57 -1.29 -10.01
C ASP A 153 42.00 -0.99 -8.61
N VAL A 154 41.03 -1.80 -8.20
CA VAL A 154 40.33 -1.64 -6.91
C VAL A 154 41.26 -1.84 -5.70
N ARG A 155 42.45 -2.43 -5.88
CA ARG A 155 43.47 -2.51 -4.81
C ARG A 155 44.10 -1.16 -4.49
N GLN A 156 43.83 -0.12 -5.28
CA GLN A 156 44.15 1.25 -4.90
C GLN A 156 43.20 1.79 -3.81
N ILE A 157 42.03 1.17 -3.62
CA ILE A 157 41.11 1.49 -2.54
C ILE A 157 41.66 0.92 -1.22
N PRO A 158 41.96 1.75 -0.19
CA PRO A 158 42.67 1.30 1.00
C PRO A 158 42.03 0.11 1.73
N ILE A 159 40.70 0.12 1.89
CA ILE A 159 39.97 -0.96 2.59
C ILE A 159 40.00 -2.28 1.80
N ILE A 160 39.94 -2.25 0.47
CA ILE A 160 40.02 -3.47 -0.36
C ILE A 160 41.43 -4.07 -0.30
N ARG A 161 42.47 -3.24 -0.37
CA ARG A 161 43.86 -3.69 -0.20
C ARG A 161 44.09 -4.33 1.17
N GLU A 162 43.67 -3.65 2.23
CA GLU A 162 43.77 -4.16 3.60
C GLU A 162 43.07 -5.52 3.73
N LEU A 163 41.87 -5.66 3.14
CA LEU A 163 41.12 -6.91 3.16
C LEU A 163 41.80 -8.05 2.40
N HIS A 164 42.43 -7.81 1.25
CA HIS A 164 43.24 -8.83 0.56
C HIS A 164 44.40 -9.33 1.43
N ASP A 165 45.14 -8.40 2.05
CA ASP A 165 46.29 -8.73 2.90
C ASP A 165 45.84 -9.51 4.16
N MET A 166 44.75 -9.07 4.79
CA MET A 166 44.18 -9.73 5.97
C MET A 166 43.59 -11.10 5.64
N LEU A 167 42.97 -11.28 4.47
CA LEU A 167 42.44 -12.55 4.00
C LEU A 167 43.57 -13.57 3.78
N GLY A 168 44.67 -13.14 3.14
CA GLY A 168 45.87 -13.97 2.98
C GLY A 168 46.48 -14.37 4.32
N THR A 169 46.61 -13.42 5.24
CA THR A 169 47.14 -13.65 6.59
C THR A 169 46.25 -14.61 7.39
N GLY A 170 44.93 -14.38 7.41
CA GLY A 170 43.97 -15.24 8.11
C GLY A 170 43.96 -16.68 7.57
N THR A 171 44.07 -16.85 6.26
CA THR A 171 44.17 -18.17 5.62
C THR A 171 45.45 -18.91 6.03
N ALA A 172 46.58 -18.21 6.05
CA ALA A 172 47.86 -18.78 6.47
C ALA A 172 47.85 -19.17 7.96
N GLU A 173 47.37 -18.28 8.84
CA GLU A 173 47.27 -18.53 10.29
C GLU A 173 46.33 -19.70 10.61
N LEU A 174 45.18 -19.78 9.94
CA LEU A 174 44.22 -20.88 10.09
C LEU A 174 44.82 -22.23 9.68
N THR A 175 45.61 -22.24 8.60
CA THR A 175 46.28 -23.45 8.12
C THR A 175 47.30 -23.97 9.14
N VAL A 176 48.02 -23.08 9.80
CA VAL A 176 49.11 -23.43 10.74
C VAL A 176 48.61 -23.68 12.17
N ALA A 177 47.38 -23.31 12.53
CA ALA A 177 46.81 -23.57 13.85
C ALA A 177 46.75 -25.09 14.16
N LYS A 178 47.44 -25.56 15.20
CA LYS A 178 47.54 -27.01 15.54
C LYS A 178 46.70 -27.43 16.73
N ASP A 179 46.15 -26.48 17.48
CA ASP A 179 45.38 -26.73 18.69
C ASP A 179 44.24 -25.70 18.83
N TRP A 180 43.36 -25.95 19.80
CA TRP A 180 42.21 -25.09 20.08
C TRP A 180 42.59 -23.72 20.63
N ALA A 181 43.77 -23.56 21.24
CA ALA A 181 44.25 -22.28 21.73
C ALA A 181 44.67 -21.37 20.56
N ALA A 182 45.41 -21.91 19.59
CA ALA A 182 45.74 -21.25 18.34
C ALA A 182 44.48 -20.93 17.54
N MET A 183 43.50 -21.86 17.49
CA MET A 183 42.22 -21.63 16.83
C MET A 183 41.44 -20.46 17.48
N ALA A 184 41.33 -20.43 18.81
CA ALA A 184 40.68 -19.34 19.54
C ALA A 184 41.36 -17.99 19.30
N ALA A 185 42.70 -17.96 19.23
CA ALA A 185 43.48 -16.76 18.94
C ALA A 185 43.23 -16.23 17.52
N VAL A 186 43.21 -17.12 16.52
CA VAL A 186 42.93 -16.76 15.11
C VAL A 186 41.51 -16.23 14.95
N CYS A 187 40.52 -16.90 15.54
CA CYS A 187 39.12 -16.48 15.49
C CYS A 187 38.88 -15.15 16.22
N SER A 188 39.49 -14.94 17.39
CA SER A 188 39.29 -13.73 18.20
C SER A 188 40.12 -12.53 17.73
N GLY A 189 41.21 -12.79 17.01
CA GLY A 189 42.12 -11.79 16.47
C GLY A 189 41.86 -11.49 15.00
N THR A 190 42.58 -12.19 14.12
CA THR A 190 42.64 -11.90 12.68
C THR A 190 41.29 -12.04 12.00
N LEU A 191 40.56 -13.15 12.23
CA LEU A 191 39.27 -13.38 11.56
C LEU A 191 38.19 -12.41 12.05
N ARG A 192 38.12 -12.10 13.35
CA ARG A 192 37.17 -11.09 13.86
C ARG A 192 37.40 -9.73 13.22
N ARG A 193 38.67 -9.28 13.13
CA ARG A 193 39.00 -8.00 12.47
C ARG A 193 38.66 -8.03 10.98
N LEU A 194 38.96 -9.14 10.31
CA LEU A 194 38.65 -9.33 8.89
C LEU A 194 37.14 -9.18 8.64
N LEU A 195 36.31 -9.89 9.41
CA LEU A 195 34.86 -9.81 9.30
C LEU A 195 34.33 -8.40 9.61
N LEU A 196 34.86 -7.72 10.63
CA LEU A 196 34.48 -6.34 10.92
C LEU A 196 34.79 -5.39 9.75
N ARG A 197 35.95 -5.54 9.13
CA ARG A 197 36.33 -4.77 7.93
C ARG A 197 35.48 -5.11 6.72
N PHE A 198 35.09 -6.37 6.54
CA PHE A 198 34.15 -6.75 5.49
C PHE A 198 32.76 -6.16 5.73
N SER A 199 32.25 -6.15 6.97
CA SER A 199 30.99 -5.47 7.28
C SER A 199 31.03 -3.99 6.89
N GLN A 200 32.16 -3.31 7.11
CA GLN A 200 32.35 -1.92 6.67
C GLN A 200 32.39 -1.78 5.13
N LEU A 201 33.02 -2.72 4.44
CA LEU A 201 33.03 -2.75 2.96
C LEU A 201 31.62 -2.97 2.40
N MET A 202 30.84 -3.90 2.97
CA MET A 202 29.48 -4.22 2.53
C MET A 202 28.47 -3.12 2.84
N GLU A 203 28.67 -2.38 3.94
CA GLU A 203 27.90 -1.16 4.21
C GLU A 203 28.09 -0.15 3.05
N GLY A 204 29.33 0.00 2.56
CA GLY A 204 29.60 0.74 1.34
C GLY A 204 29.36 2.25 1.48
N LEU A 205 28.86 2.89 0.41
CA LEU A 205 28.59 4.33 0.34
C LEU A 205 27.13 4.66 -0.01
N ALA A 206 26.31 3.65 -0.25
CA ALA A 206 24.90 3.74 -0.59
C ALA A 206 24.18 2.52 -0.01
N CYS A 207 22.86 2.54 0.09
CA CYS A 207 22.05 1.41 0.53
C CYS A 207 20.92 1.12 -0.44
N VAL A 208 20.42 -0.11 -0.36
CA VAL A 208 19.20 -0.54 -1.03
C VAL A 208 18.04 -0.55 -0.04
N GLN A 209 16.96 0.14 -0.37
CA GLN A 209 15.73 0.13 0.42
C GLN A 209 14.56 -0.39 -0.41
N VAL A 210 13.78 -1.31 0.17
CA VAL A 210 12.59 -1.88 -0.47
C VAL A 210 11.37 -1.64 0.41
N PHE A 211 10.32 -1.01 -0.14
CA PHE A 211 9.08 -0.72 0.56
C PHE A 211 7.95 -1.57 -0.01
N HIS A 212 7.43 -2.48 0.83
CA HIS A 212 6.24 -3.30 0.52
C HIS A 212 4.97 -2.77 1.17
N VAL A 213 5.06 -1.63 1.84
CA VAL A 213 4.06 -1.12 2.80
C VAL A 213 3.32 0.11 2.28
N ILE A 214 3.60 0.55 1.06
CA ILE A 214 2.90 1.65 0.41
C ILE A 214 1.67 1.09 -0.31
N ASP A 215 0.49 1.67 -0.07
CA ASP A 215 -0.78 1.08 -0.48
C ASP A 215 -0.97 0.95 -1.99
N THR A 216 -0.35 1.81 -2.78
CA THR A 216 -0.60 1.92 -4.23
C THR A 216 0.50 1.30 -5.10
N PHE A 217 1.72 1.17 -4.59
CA PHE A 217 2.87 0.62 -5.32
C PHE A 217 3.92 0.00 -4.38
N TYR A 218 4.85 -0.76 -4.95
CA TYR A 218 6.10 -1.18 -4.34
C TYR A 218 7.22 -0.23 -4.76
N LEU A 219 8.16 0.06 -3.87
CA LEU A 219 9.25 0.98 -4.16
C LEU A 219 10.61 0.36 -3.85
N TYR A 220 11.52 0.42 -4.80
CA TYR A 220 12.91 -0.02 -4.65
C TYR A 220 13.80 1.20 -4.86
N ARG A 221 14.71 1.44 -3.93
CA ARG A 221 15.62 2.59 -3.97
C ARG A 221 17.06 2.17 -3.87
N LEU A 222 17.91 2.83 -4.65
CA LEU A 222 19.35 2.95 -4.39
C LEU A 222 19.60 4.40 -4.00
N LEU A 223 20.12 4.64 -2.79
CA LEU A 223 20.31 5.99 -2.27
C LEU A 223 21.47 6.07 -1.27
N VAL A 224 21.89 7.29 -0.94
CA VAL A 224 22.84 7.59 0.13
C VAL A 224 22.10 8.22 1.30
N ARG A 225 22.26 7.63 2.49
CA ARG A 225 21.57 8.06 3.71
C ARG A 225 22.35 9.13 4.47
N TYR A 226 21.64 10.15 4.93
CA TYR A 226 22.15 11.25 5.73
C TYR A 226 21.22 11.49 6.94
N ARG A 227 21.67 12.36 7.84
CA ARG A 227 20.86 12.87 8.94
C ARG A 227 21.02 14.36 9.06
N VAL A 228 19.92 15.02 9.43
CA VAL A 228 19.91 16.40 9.91
C VAL A 228 19.89 16.36 11.43
N GLU A 229 20.85 17.03 12.04
CA GLU A 229 21.04 17.10 13.50
C GLU A 229 20.74 18.52 13.98
N GLY A 230 20.08 18.63 15.15
CA GLY A 230 19.75 19.92 15.72
C GLY A 230 19.36 19.88 17.20
N ASP A 231 19.29 21.07 17.80
CA ASP A 231 18.80 21.27 19.17
C ASP A 231 17.27 21.14 19.27
N GLN A 232 16.57 21.23 18.14
CA GLN A 232 15.13 21.05 17.96
C GLN A 232 14.87 20.00 16.88
N GLU A 233 13.68 19.39 16.90
CA GLU A 233 13.26 18.44 15.88
C GLU A 233 13.25 19.09 14.48
N PRO A 234 14.03 18.57 13.51
CA PRO A 234 14.09 19.15 12.17
C PRO A 234 12.73 19.10 11.46
N GLY A 235 12.21 20.26 11.04
CA GLY A 235 10.95 20.36 10.30
C GLY A 235 11.02 19.77 8.89
N ASP A 236 9.86 19.37 8.36
CA ASP A 236 9.73 18.69 7.05
C ASP A 236 10.31 19.49 5.89
N ASP A 237 10.05 20.80 5.85
CA ASP A 237 10.57 21.69 4.81
C ASP A 237 12.10 21.71 4.78
N LEU A 238 12.75 21.68 5.95
CA LEU A 238 14.21 21.63 6.05
C LEU A 238 14.74 20.27 5.56
N ARG A 239 14.08 19.17 5.95
CA ARG A 239 14.47 17.81 5.49
C ARG A 239 14.38 17.67 3.98
N MET A 240 13.31 18.21 3.38
CA MET A 240 13.12 18.22 1.93
C MET A 240 14.16 19.10 1.21
N ALA A 241 14.44 20.30 1.75
CA ALA A 241 15.46 21.18 1.18
C ALA A 241 16.85 20.54 1.21
N VAL A 242 17.25 19.95 2.34
CA VAL A 242 18.52 19.24 2.50
C VAL A 242 18.61 18.04 1.56
N SER A 243 17.56 17.21 1.50
CA SER A 243 17.56 16.03 0.61
C SER A 243 17.69 16.44 -0.87
N GLY A 244 16.92 17.45 -1.29
CA GLY A 244 17.02 17.99 -2.65
C GLY A 244 18.41 18.55 -2.98
N GLY A 245 19.03 19.28 -2.05
CA GLY A 245 20.39 19.81 -2.22
C GLY A 245 21.45 18.69 -2.30
N LEU A 246 21.31 17.65 -1.46
CA LEU A 246 22.19 16.49 -1.47
C LEU A 246 22.06 15.69 -2.77
N THR A 247 20.83 15.39 -3.21
CA THR A 247 20.59 14.69 -4.48
C THR A 247 21.09 15.50 -5.67
N GLY A 248 20.85 16.81 -5.68
CA GLY A 248 21.33 17.72 -6.71
C GLY A 248 22.85 17.73 -6.85
N LEU A 249 23.58 17.82 -5.72
CA LEU A 249 25.05 17.77 -5.70
C LEU A 249 25.58 16.39 -6.09
N LEU A 250 24.90 15.31 -5.68
CA LEU A 250 25.30 13.94 -6.03
C LEU A 250 25.19 13.71 -7.53
N ASN A 251 24.02 13.98 -8.11
CA ASN A 251 23.71 13.65 -9.50
C ASN A 251 24.29 14.64 -10.52
N ASN A 252 24.41 15.93 -10.17
CA ASN A 252 24.83 16.96 -11.14
C ASN A 252 26.20 17.58 -10.82
N GLY A 253 26.72 17.34 -9.61
CA GLY A 253 27.96 17.97 -9.16
C GLY A 253 27.79 19.43 -8.81
N VAL A 254 28.90 20.16 -8.81
CA VAL A 254 28.89 21.61 -8.54
C VAL A 254 28.40 22.35 -9.80
N PRO A 255 27.45 23.32 -9.69
CA PRO A 255 26.81 23.97 -10.84
C PRO A 255 27.77 24.58 -11.88
N VAL A 256 28.99 24.93 -11.49
CA VAL A 256 30.01 25.56 -12.37
C VAL A 256 30.86 24.54 -13.11
N ASN A 257 31.01 23.33 -12.58
CA ASN A 257 32.02 22.37 -13.05
C ASN A 257 31.43 21.11 -13.70
N GLN A 258 30.12 20.83 -13.51
CA GLN A 258 29.44 19.61 -14.02
C GLN A 258 30.30 18.34 -13.87
N ASP A 259 30.98 18.19 -12.74
CA ASP A 259 32.06 17.24 -12.49
C ASP A 259 31.56 15.82 -12.14
N ARG A 260 30.28 15.54 -12.40
CA ARG A 260 29.60 14.27 -12.15
C ARG A 260 29.08 13.60 -13.43
N VAL A 261 29.55 14.00 -14.61
CA VAL A 261 29.17 13.34 -15.88
C VAL A 261 29.37 11.83 -15.84
N TRP A 262 30.46 11.35 -15.22
CA TRP A 262 30.74 9.92 -15.05
C TRP A 262 29.64 9.17 -14.28
N LEU A 263 28.96 9.82 -13.32
CA LEU A 263 27.87 9.21 -12.56
C LEU A 263 26.62 9.13 -13.44
N SER A 264 26.32 10.21 -14.16
CA SER A 264 25.22 10.24 -15.13
C SER A 264 25.39 9.15 -16.19
N ASP A 265 26.58 9.01 -16.78
CA ASP A 265 26.89 7.98 -17.77
C ASP A 265 26.71 6.55 -17.21
N TRP A 266 27.14 6.34 -15.96
CA TRP A 266 26.92 5.07 -15.27
C TRP A 266 25.42 4.82 -15.05
N LEU A 267 24.66 5.78 -14.53
CA LEU A 267 23.20 5.66 -14.32
C LEU A 267 22.46 5.38 -15.63
N LYS A 268 22.80 6.08 -16.72
CA LYS A 268 22.28 5.79 -18.08
C LYS A 268 22.52 4.34 -18.49
N ALA A 269 23.72 3.81 -18.24
CA ALA A 269 24.04 2.41 -18.51
C ALA A 269 23.20 1.46 -17.65
N LYS A 270 23.01 1.77 -16.36
CA LYS A 270 22.18 0.97 -15.44
C LYS A 270 20.70 0.94 -15.85
N MET A 271 20.13 2.06 -16.33
CA MET A 271 18.76 2.10 -16.85
C MET A 271 18.57 1.14 -18.04
N ARG A 272 19.53 1.11 -18.97
CA ARG A 272 19.51 0.17 -20.11
C ARG A 272 19.68 -1.28 -19.67
N GLU A 273 20.53 -1.51 -18.67
CA GLU A 273 20.73 -2.85 -18.11
C GLU A 273 19.43 -3.40 -17.50
N ILE A 274 18.71 -2.58 -16.73
CA ILE A 274 17.41 -2.95 -16.16
C ILE A 274 16.38 -3.20 -17.28
N ASP A 275 16.25 -2.31 -18.27
CA ASP A 275 15.30 -2.49 -19.39
C ASP A 275 15.53 -3.82 -20.12
N VAL A 276 16.78 -4.13 -20.45
CA VAL A 276 17.14 -5.38 -21.15
C VAL A 276 16.82 -6.62 -20.30
N ALA A 277 17.06 -6.57 -18.99
CA ALA A 277 16.74 -7.67 -18.08
C ALA A 277 15.22 -7.90 -18.01
N LEU A 278 14.45 -6.83 -17.78
CA LEU A 278 13.00 -6.91 -17.63
C LEU A 278 12.28 -7.30 -18.94
N GLN A 279 12.80 -6.90 -20.10
CA GLN A 279 12.26 -7.36 -21.39
C GLN A 279 12.35 -8.88 -21.58
N ARG A 280 13.36 -9.54 -21.01
CA ARG A 280 13.51 -11.01 -21.10
C ARG A 280 12.47 -11.74 -20.25
N ILE A 281 11.96 -11.10 -19.20
CA ILE A 281 10.92 -11.64 -18.31
C ILE A 281 9.55 -11.68 -19.03
N GLY A 282 9.28 -10.72 -19.93
CA GLY A 282 8.04 -10.60 -20.69
C GLY A 282 6.84 -10.13 -19.84
N ASN A 283 5.79 -9.59 -20.48
CA ASN A 283 4.61 -8.99 -19.82
C ASN A 283 4.96 -7.89 -18.80
N VAL A 284 6.03 -7.15 -19.10
CA VAL A 284 6.58 -6.09 -18.25
C VAL A 284 7.05 -4.93 -19.12
N HIS A 285 6.85 -3.71 -18.63
CA HIS A 285 7.39 -2.50 -19.22
C HIS A 285 8.20 -1.72 -18.20
N PHE A 286 9.40 -1.26 -18.57
CA PHE A 286 10.24 -0.38 -17.77
C PHE A 286 10.44 0.95 -18.49
N HIS A 287 10.40 2.06 -17.74
CA HIS A 287 10.66 3.39 -18.27
C HIS A 287 11.16 4.36 -17.19
N LEU A 288 11.92 5.36 -17.63
CA LEU A 288 12.26 6.55 -16.86
C LEU A 288 11.07 7.53 -16.89
N LYS A 289 10.72 8.11 -15.75
CA LYS A 289 9.61 9.07 -15.58
C LYS A 289 10.10 10.41 -15.03
N GLY A 290 9.17 11.33 -14.81
CA GLY A 290 9.44 12.64 -14.19
C GLY A 290 10.20 13.62 -15.08
N GLY A 291 10.68 14.70 -14.47
CA GLY A 291 11.28 15.82 -15.20
C GLY A 291 12.54 15.46 -16.01
N ARG A 292 13.35 14.47 -15.60
CA ARG A 292 14.52 14.04 -16.38
C ARG A 292 14.11 13.36 -17.68
N ALA A 293 13.09 12.49 -17.62
CA ALA A 293 12.58 11.79 -18.79
C ALA A 293 11.95 12.75 -19.82
N LEU A 294 11.26 13.80 -19.34
CA LEU A 294 10.73 14.88 -20.18
C LEU A 294 11.82 15.50 -21.08
N GLU A 295 13.01 15.75 -20.53
CA GLU A 295 14.10 16.39 -21.27
C GLU A 295 14.65 15.50 -22.40
N TYR A 296 14.63 14.17 -22.23
CA TYR A 296 14.96 13.26 -23.33
C TYR A 296 13.94 13.35 -24.48
N VAL A 297 12.66 13.49 -24.16
CA VAL A 297 11.61 13.67 -25.19
C VAL A 297 11.72 15.03 -25.87
N ARG A 298 12.18 16.06 -25.14
CA ARG A 298 12.50 17.39 -25.68
C ARG A 298 13.81 17.45 -26.48
N ARG A 299 14.57 16.35 -26.55
CA ARG A 299 15.91 16.28 -27.17
C ARG A 299 16.95 17.19 -26.52
N LEU A 300 16.78 17.45 -25.22
CA LEU A 300 17.68 18.25 -24.41
C LEU A 300 18.13 17.46 -23.17
N PRO A 301 18.64 16.21 -23.31
CA PRO A 301 18.97 15.36 -22.16
C PRO A 301 19.97 16.00 -21.18
N GLU A 302 20.78 16.95 -21.63
CA GLU A 302 21.69 17.77 -20.83
C GLU A 302 20.97 18.76 -19.87
N GLU A 303 19.72 19.13 -20.16
CA GLU A 303 18.86 19.92 -19.26
C GLU A 303 18.24 19.06 -18.15
N GLY A 304 18.33 17.73 -18.26
CA GLY A 304 17.87 16.78 -17.26
C GLY A 304 18.71 16.83 -15.99
N ARG A 305 18.37 17.72 -15.05
CA ARG A 305 19.08 17.92 -13.77
C ARG A 305 18.43 17.25 -12.56
N ASN A 306 17.30 16.56 -12.71
CA ASN A 306 16.54 15.97 -11.59
C ASN A 306 16.93 14.51 -11.31
N ASP A 307 16.15 13.86 -10.45
CA ASP A 307 16.32 12.48 -9.99
C ASP A 307 16.14 11.45 -11.12
N TRP A 308 16.53 10.21 -10.85
CA TRP A 308 16.40 9.06 -11.77
C TRP A 308 15.20 8.21 -11.36
N ASP A 309 14.02 8.80 -11.51
CA ASP A 309 12.75 8.17 -11.22
C ASP A 309 12.35 7.21 -12.34
N THR A 310 12.00 5.98 -11.98
CA THR A 310 11.62 4.94 -12.93
C THR A 310 10.38 4.19 -12.46
N SER A 311 9.77 3.46 -13.40
CA SER A 311 8.60 2.64 -13.14
C SER A 311 8.66 1.34 -13.89
N VAL A 312 8.24 0.26 -13.23
CA VAL A 312 8.01 -1.07 -13.82
C VAL A 312 6.52 -1.35 -13.79
N LEU A 313 5.95 -1.59 -14.97
CA LEU A 313 4.55 -1.97 -15.14
C LEU A 313 4.49 -3.47 -15.41
N ILE A 314 3.63 -4.18 -14.69
CA ILE A 314 3.33 -5.59 -14.91
C ILE A 314 1.95 -5.66 -15.54
N ASP A 315 1.78 -6.52 -16.54
CA ASP A 315 0.50 -6.71 -17.23
C ASP A 315 -0.66 -6.98 -16.24
N PRO A 316 -1.60 -6.03 -16.06
CA PRO A 316 -2.69 -6.15 -15.11
C PRO A 316 -3.76 -7.15 -15.57
N ASP A 317 -3.77 -7.54 -16.85
CA ASP A 317 -4.71 -8.53 -17.39
C ASP A 317 -4.35 -9.97 -17.01
N LEU A 318 -3.16 -10.19 -16.42
CA LEU A 318 -2.76 -11.47 -15.85
C LEU A 318 -3.69 -11.89 -14.69
N SER A 319 -3.87 -13.21 -14.54
CA SER A 319 -4.49 -13.76 -13.32
C SER A 319 -3.67 -13.36 -12.08
N ALA A 320 -4.30 -13.30 -10.91
CA ALA A 320 -3.61 -12.96 -9.67
C ALA A 320 -2.35 -13.81 -9.45
N ASP A 321 -2.47 -15.13 -9.61
CA ASP A 321 -1.35 -16.06 -9.48
C ASP A 321 -0.21 -15.75 -10.47
N ALA A 322 -0.55 -15.49 -11.74
CA ALA A 322 0.44 -15.19 -12.78
C ALA A 322 1.10 -13.83 -12.55
N TRP A 323 0.34 -12.84 -12.08
CA TRP A 323 0.85 -11.51 -11.76
C TRP A 323 1.81 -11.56 -10.57
N TYR A 324 1.47 -12.27 -9.48
CA TYR A 324 2.36 -12.39 -8.31
C TYR A 324 3.59 -13.24 -8.58
N ALA A 325 3.47 -14.29 -9.41
CA ALA A 325 4.64 -15.01 -9.90
C ALA A 325 5.58 -14.07 -10.68
N LYS A 326 5.01 -13.22 -11.54
CA LYS A 326 5.75 -12.22 -12.31
C LYS A 326 6.40 -11.16 -11.41
N PHE A 327 5.69 -10.69 -10.39
CA PHE A 327 6.24 -9.78 -9.38
C PHE A 327 7.42 -10.41 -8.64
N ALA A 328 7.33 -11.69 -8.24
CA ALA A 328 8.43 -12.39 -7.59
C ALA A 328 9.66 -12.53 -8.51
N GLU A 329 9.47 -12.84 -9.80
CA GLU A 329 10.55 -12.86 -10.79
C GLU A 329 11.26 -11.49 -10.89
N ILE A 330 10.49 -10.39 -10.94
CA ILE A 330 11.03 -9.03 -11.02
C ILE A 330 11.75 -8.64 -9.72
N HIS A 331 11.15 -8.89 -8.56
CA HIS A 331 11.75 -8.64 -7.25
C HIS A 331 13.11 -9.35 -7.13
N ASN A 332 13.14 -10.63 -7.50
CA ASN A 332 14.33 -11.47 -7.42
C ASN A 332 15.39 -11.12 -8.48
N ASP A 333 15.05 -10.36 -9.54
CA ASP A 333 16.03 -9.75 -10.44
C ASP A 333 16.54 -8.40 -9.91
N LEU A 334 15.63 -7.54 -9.45
CA LEU A 334 15.95 -6.16 -9.05
C LEU A 334 16.78 -6.09 -7.77
N VAL A 335 16.45 -6.85 -6.72
CA VAL A 335 17.16 -6.75 -5.43
C VAL A 335 18.65 -7.08 -5.55
N PRO A 336 19.07 -8.24 -6.11
CA PRO A 336 20.49 -8.54 -6.30
C PRO A 336 21.19 -7.55 -7.22
N ARG A 337 20.48 -7.03 -8.24
CA ARG A 337 21.01 -6.05 -9.18
C ARG A 337 21.30 -4.71 -8.52
N LEU A 338 20.39 -4.20 -7.69
CA LEU A 338 20.61 -2.97 -6.91
C LEU A 338 21.76 -3.14 -5.90
N GLN A 339 21.91 -4.31 -5.29
CA GLN A 339 23.07 -4.59 -4.43
C GLN A 339 24.40 -4.60 -5.21
N ARG A 340 24.41 -5.13 -6.44
CA ARG A 340 25.57 -5.01 -7.34
C ARG A 340 25.82 -3.54 -7.68
N PHE A 341 24.79 -2.76 -8.00
CA PHE A 341 24.93 -1.33 -8.32
C PHE A 341 25.47 -0.52 -7.15
N LYS A 342 25.10 -0.86 -5.90
CA LYS A 342 25.71 -0.31 -4.68
C LYS A 342 27.23 -0.54 -4.62
N ARG A 343 27.71 -1.74 -4.97
CA ARG A 343 29.15 -2.06 -5.01
C ARG A 343 29.87 -1.35 -6.16
N GLU A 344 29.23 -1.28 -7.33
CA GLU A 344 29.72 -0.50 -8.46
C GLU A 344 29.86 0.99 -8.11
N PHE A 345 28.84 1.57 -7.47
CA PHE A 345 28.86 2.95 -7.00
C PHE A 345 30.01 3.20 -6.02
N PHE A 346 30.28 2.26 -5.09
CA PHE A 346 31.42 2.34 -4.18
C PHE A 346 32.76 2.45 -4.94
N VAL A 347 32.99 1.59 -5.93
CA VAL A 347 34.22 1.61 -6.75
C VAL A 347 34.30 2.90 -7.57
N LEU A 348 33.18 3.31 -8.15
CA LEU A 348 33.09 4.48 -9.01
C LEU A 348 33.41 5.77 -8.25
N VAL A 349 32.86 5.96 -7.04
CA VAL A 349 33.17 7.12 -6.19
C VAL A 349 34.66 7.15 -5.83
N HIS A 350 35.28 6.01 -5.50
CA HIS A 350 36.70 5.96 -5.17
C HIS A 350 37.60 6.24 -6.38
N LYS A 351 37.25 5.72 -7.55
CA LYS A 351 37.94 6.01 -8.83
C LYS A 351 37.98 7.51 -9.12
N HIS A 352 36.93 8.24 -8.75
CA HIS A 352 36.78 9.67 -9.00
C HIS A 352 37.01 10.56 -7.75
N ALA A 353 37.43 9.99 -6.61
CA ALA A 353 37.53 10.70 -5.33
C ALA A 353 38.39 11.97 -5.39
N GLY A 354 39.52 11.92 -6.11
CA GLY A 354 40.38 13.10 -6.28
C GLY A 354 39.69 14.26 -6.99
N ALA A 355 38.92 13.97 -8.06
CA ALA A 355 38.16 14.98 -8.80
C ALA A 355 36.98 15.51 -7.99
N ILE A 356 36.29 14.62 -7.26
CA ILE A 356 35.20 14.97 -6.33
C ILE A 356 35.71 15.97 -5.30
N ASN A 357 36.80 15.65 -4.60
CA ASN A 357 37.35 16.50 -3.54
C ASN A 357 37.80 17.86 -4.09
N ALA A 358 38.54 17.88 -5.21
CA ALA A 358 39.01 19.13 -5.82
C ALA A 358 37.85 20.08 -6.19
N SER A 359 36.74 19.55 -6.69
CA SER A 359 35.56 20.35 -7.03
C SER A 359 34.79 20.84 -5.80
N LEU A 360 34.64 19.99 -4.78
CA LEU A 360 33.99 20.37 -3.52
C LEU A 360 34.80 21.43 -2.75
N ASP A 361 36.14 21.32 -2.75
CA ASP A 361 37.04 22.30 -2.13
C ASP A 361 36.99 23.68 -2.83
N ALA A 362 36.74 23.68 -4.15
CA ALA A 362 36.59 24.89 -4.95
C ALA A 362 35.20 25.52 -4.83
N TYR A 363 34.22 24.83 -4.23
CA TYR A 363 32.86 25.33 -4.12
C TYR A 363 32.73 26.40 -3.03
N VAL A 364 32.15 27.54 -3.39
CA VAL A 364 31.79 28.60 -2.45
C VAL A 364 30.28 28.52 -2.19
N PRO A 365 29.83 28.16 -0.97
CA PRO A 365 28.41 28.06 -0.65
C PRO A 365 27.69 29.39 -0.88
N LYS A 366 26.55 29.35 -1.58
CA LYS A 366 25.66 30.52 -1.62
C LYS A 366 24.87 30.55 -0.30
N VAL A 367 25.34 31.33 0.67
CA VAL A 367 24.57 31.57 1.90
C VAL A 367 23.29 32.30 1.53
N LYS A 368 22.13 31.63 1.70
CA LYS A 368 20.83 32.28 1.55
C LYS A 368 20.69 33.35 2.65
N PRO A 369 20.50 34.65 2.33
CA PRO A 369 20.27 35.66 3.35
C PRO A 369 18.99 35.36 4.15
N LYS A 370 18.98 35.65 5.44
CA LYS A 370 17.91 35.37 6.42
C LYS A 370 16.63 36.23 6.25
N GLU A 371 16.43 36.90 5.13
CA GLU A 371 15.28 37.77 4.88
C GLU A 371 14.32 37.15 3.87
N GLU A 372 13.02 37.39 4.09
CA GLU A 372 11.82 36.88 3.40
C GLU A 372 12.03 35.95 2.20
N VAL A 373 11.52 34.73 2.37
CA VAL A 373 11.44 33.60 1.45
C VAL A 373 10.91 34.01 0.07
N VAL A 374 11.78 34.53 -0.78
CA VAL A 374 11.64 34.53 -2.24
C VAL A 374 12.35 33.26 -2.72
N ARG A 375 11.55 32.23 -2.99
CA ARG A 375 12.01 30.87 -3.35
C ARG A 375 12.43 30.84 -4.81
N ASP A 376 13.70 31.13 -5.07
CA ASP A 376 14.34 30.74 -6.34
C ASP A 376 14.93 29.33 -6.24
N GLY A 377 14.39 28.45 -7.09
CA GLY A 377 15.09 27.40 -7.85
C GLY A 377 15.97 26.38 -7.13
N ASP A 378 15.36 25.23 -6.79
CA ASP A 378 15.89 23.85 -6.89
C ASP A 378 15.42 23.00 -5.69
N HIS A 379 14.15 22.60 -5.71
CA HIS A 379 13.60 21.70 -4.70
C HIS A 379 12.89 20.53 -5.40
N ALA A 380 13.35 19.31 -5.10
CA ALA A 380 13.02 18.00 -5.70
C ALA A 380 11.51 17.72 -5.79
N GLU A 381 11.04 17.30 -6.96
CA GLU A 381 9.62 16.99 -7.23
C GLU A 381 9.05 16.04 -6.17
N GLU A 382 8.04 16.51 -5.44
CA GLU A 382 7.31 15.65 -4.50
C GLU A 382 6.30 14.86 -5.34
N ASP A 383 6.71 13.66 -5.72
CA ASP A 383 5.85 12.66 -6.35
C ASP A 383 5.00 11.98 -5.26
N ASP A 384 3.83 11.42 -5.62
CA ASP A 384 3.00 10.62 -4.70
C ASP A 384 3.81 9.45 -4.09
N PHE A 385 4.87 9.06 -4.82
CA PHE A 385 5.87 8.09 -4.41
C PHE A 385 6.67 8.51 -3.16
N GLU A 386 7.06 9.78 -3.08
CA GLU A 386 7.76 10.32 -1.91
C GLU A 386 6.83 10.50 -0.71
N ALA A 387 5.59 10.95 -0.93
CA ALA A 387 4.64 11.23 0.14
C ALA A 387 4.35 9.98 0.99
N GLY A 388 4.23 8.82 0.34
CA GLY A 388 4.04 7.53 1.00
C GLY A 388 5.27 6.99 1.76
N ALA A 389 6.48 7.39 1.37
CA ALA A 389 7.73 6.86 1.94
C ALA A 389 8.23 7.61 3.20
N ARG A 390 7.81 8.87 3.42
CA ARG A 390 8.36 9.79 4.43
C ARG A 390 8.32 9.35 5.88
N ASP A 391 7.22 8.75 6.31
CA ASP A 391 7.10 8.32 7.71
C ASP A 391 7.96 7.07 7.98
N TYR A 392 8.32 6.33 6.93
CA TYR A 392 9.27 5.22 7.01
C TYR A 392 10.72 5.72 7.09
N ASP A 393 11.03 6.88 6.52
CA ASP A 393 12.34 7.54 6.70
C ASP A 393 12.59 7.87 8.20
N VAL A 394 11.54 8.11 9.00
CA VAL A 394 11.68 8.29 10.46
C VAL A 394 12.05 6.99 11.18
N MET A 395 11.40 5.87 10.82
CA MET A 395 11.74 4.53 11.33
C MET A 395 13.16 4.12 10.92
N ASP A 396 13.55 4.50 9.70
CA ASP A 396 14.88 4.33 9.16
C ASP A 396 15.95 5.08 9.98
N GLY A 397 15.65 6.30 10.42
CA GLY A 397 16.51 7.06 11.35
C GLY A 397 16.79 6.30 12.65
N ALA A 398 15.75 5.72 13.27
CA ALA A 398 15.89 4.94 14.51
C ALA A 398 16.75 3.67 14.34
N LEU A 399 16.73 3.05 13.16
CA LEU A 399 17.57 1.88 12.86
C LEU A 399 19.03 2.25 12.71
N SER A 400 19.33 3.37 12.04
CA SER A 400 20.70 3.85 11.99
C SER A 400 21.23 4.18 13.38
N ASP A 401 20.39 4.74 14.28
CA ASP A 401 20.80 5.05 15.66
C ASP A 401 21.09 3.77 16.46
N ARG A 402 20.39 2.68 16.16
CA ARG A 402 20.65 1.37 16.76
C ARG A 402 21.92 0.75 16.19
N ALA A 403 22.13 0.80 14.88
CA ALA A 403 23.32 0.28 14.22
C ALA A 403 24.59 1.00 14.71
N GLU A 404 24.53 2.32 14.95
CA GLU A 404 25.63 3.09 15.54
C GLU A 404 25.91 2.73 17.00
N ARG A 405 24.88 2.50 17.82
CA ARG A 405 25.06 2.04 19.20
C ARG A 405 25.77 0.69 19.26
N VAL A 406 25.37 -0.25 18.41
CA VAL A 406 26.03 -1.56 18.30
C VAL A 406 27.49 -1.45 17.81
N ARG A 407 27.79 -0.49 16.91
CA ARG A 407 29.17 -0.21 16.47
C ARG A 407 30.04 0.33 17.60
N ASN A 408 29.50 1.22 18.44
CA ASN A 408 30.22 1.84 19.54
C ASN A 408 30.46 0.85 20.70
N GLU A 409 29.51 -0.02 21.02
CA GLU A 409 29.66 -1.09 22.02
C GLU A 409 30.70 -2.16 21.60
N GLY A 410 31.02 -2.25 20.30
CA GLY A 410 32.06 -3.13 19.78
C GLY A 410 33.51 -2.67 20.02
N ASP A 411 33.71 -1.40 20.43
CA ASP A 411 35.02 -0.74 20.62
C ASP A 411 35.41 -0.59 22.12
N ASP A 412 34.63 -1.18 23.03
CA ASP A 412 34.75 -1.04 24.50
C ASP A 412 36.01 -1.70 25.13
N GLY A 413 36.97 -2.11 24.31
CA GLY A 413 38.28 -2.57 24.77
C GLY A 413 39.28 -1.45 25.09
N ALA A 414 39.04 -0.18 24.70
CA ALA A 414 40.11 0.83 24.74
C ALA A 414 39.72 2.29 25.01
N ARG A 415 38.47 2.63 25.39
CA ARG A 415 38.12 4.02 25.74
C ARG A 415 37.69 4.14 27.19
N GLY A 416 38.46 4.92 27.96
CA GLY A 416 38.15 5.30 29.33
C GLY A 416 36.83 6.06 29.43
N ALA A 417 36.31 6.12 30.67
CA ALA A 417 35.03 6.67 31.10
C ALA A 417 34.45 7.80 30.20
N PRO A 418 33.15 7.76 29.89
CA PRO A 418 32.51 8.75 29.02
C PRO A 418 32.53 10.11 29.70
N GLY A 419 33.39 11.01 29.21
CA GLY A 419 33.21 12.45 29.39
C GLY A 419 32.07 12.91 28.48
N ASP A 420 31.19 13.75 29.01
CA ASP A 420 30.04 14.34 28.34
C ASP A 420 30.41 14.95 26.97
N ILE A 421 30.23 14.19 25.89
CA ILE A 421 30.14 14.74 24.54
C ILE A 421 28.66 15.09 24.35
N PRO A 422 28.30 16.35 24.06
CA PRO A 422 26.91 16.72 23.86
C PRO A 422 26.42 16.08 22.57
N PHE A 423 25.69 14.97 22.67
CA PHE A 423 24.95 14.43 21.55
C PHE A 423 23.81 15.42 21.21
N PRO A 424 23.55 15.72 19.92
CA PRO A 424 22.42 16.53 19.52
C PRO A 424 21.12 15.90 20.05
N LYS A 425 20.20 16.73 20.56
CA LYS A 425 18.95 16.25 21.20
C LYS A 425 18.01 15.57 20.21
N PHE A 426 18.05 15.98 18.93
CA PHE A 426 17.19 15.46 17.88
C PHE A 426 17.99 15.23 16.60
N ALA A 427 17.72 14.11 15.94
CA ALA A 427 18.23 13.76 14.62
C ALA A 427 17.09 13.25 13.76
N ALA A 428 17.06 13.64 12.49
CA ALA A 428 16.06 13.17 11.52
C ALA A 428 16.74 12.70 10.24
N ALA A 429 16.23 11.63 9.64
CA ALA A 429 16.78 11.09 8.41
C ALA A 429 16.57 12.04 7.22
N CYS A 430 17.56 12.08 6.33
CA CYS A 430 17.48 12.68 5.00
C CYS A 430 18.30 11.83 4.01
N LYS A 431 18.19 12.09 2.71
CA LYS A 431 18.71 11.18 1.68
C LYS A 431 19.21 11.91 0.44
N ALA A 432 20.06 11.24 -0.32
CA ALA A 432 20.41 11.59 -1.69
C ALA A 432 20.11 10.40 -2.61
N GLU A 433 19.22 10.58 -3.58
CA GLU A 433 18.69 9.48 -4.39
C GLU A 433 19.53 9.22 -5.64
N LEU A 434 19.75 7.94 -5.96
CA LEU A 434 20.44 7.52 -7.19
C LEU A 434 19.48 6.85 -8.18
N ILE A 435 18.63 5.94 -7.72
CA ILE A 435 17.64 5.22 -8.55
C ILE A 435 16.40 4.96 -7.70
N ASP A 436 15.23 5.37 -8.19
CA ASP A 436 13.92 5.03 -7.62
C ASP A 436 13.13 4.20 -8.63
N ILE A 437 12.64 3.03 -8.22
CA ILE A 437 11.86 2.11 -9.06
C ILE A 437 10.51 1.83 -8.40
N GLY A 438 9.45 2.41 -8.97
CA GLY A 438 8.07 2.15 -8.56
C GLY A 438 7.44 0.99 -9.33
N ILE A 439 6.68 0.12 -8.64
CA ILE A 439 5.87 -0.93 -9.27
C ILE A 439 4.42 -0.79 -8.80
N PRO A 440 3.48 -0.31 -9.63
CA PRO A 440 2.07 -0.24 -9.25
C PRO A 440 1.54 -1.61 -8.81
N ARG A 441 0.69 -1.63 -7.78
CA ARG A 441 0.06 -2.89 -7.34
C ARG A 441 -1.00 -3.35 -8.33
N ARG A 442 -1.13 -4.67 -8.48
CA ARG A 442 -2.05 -5.33 -9.42
C ARG A 442 -3.45 -4.70 -9.51
N ASP A 443 -4.09 -4.49 -8.37
CA ASP A 443 -5.49 -4.09 -8.28
C ASP A 443 -5.67 -2.57 -8.07
N THR A 444 -4.73 -1.76 -8.56
CA THR A 444 -4.87 -0.29 -8.56
C THR A 444 -5.26 0.23 -9.94
N VAL A 445 -6.04 1.31 -9.95
CA VAL A 445 -6.41 1.99 -11.20
C VAL A 445 -5.16 2.45 -11.94
N ASP A 446 -4.13 2.89 -11.21
CA ASP A 446 -2.89 3.39 -11.80
C ASP A 446 -2.10 2.28 -12.51
N ALA A 447 -2.13 1.03 -12.02
CA ALA A 447 -1.52 -0.09 -12.72
C ALA A 447 -2.15 -0.34 -14.09
N ILE A 448 -3.50 -0.33 -14.14
CA ILE A 448 -4.26 -0.52 -15.37
C ILE A 448 -4.07 0.67 -16.32
N ALA A 449 -4.18 1.89 -15.79
CA ALA A 449 -4.05 3.11 -16.58
C ALA A 449 -2.64 3.23 -17.18
N HIS A 450 -1.59 3.03 -16.37
CA HIS A 450 -0.22 3.11 -16.86
C HIS A 450 0.08 2.02 -17.88
N TRP A 451 -0.42 0.80 -17.69
CA TRP A 451 -0.22 -0.29 -18.66
C TRP A 451 -0.77 0.06 -20.04
N HIS A 452 -2.03 0.50 -20.13
CA HIS A 452 -2.68 0.78 -21.41
C HIS A 452 -2.26 2.12 -22.03
N HIS A 453 -1.96 3.14 -21.24
CA HIS A 453 -1.63 4.47 -21.75
C HIS A 453 -0.13 4.70 -21.96
N ILE A 454 0.73 4.15 -21.09
CA ILE A 454 2.18 4.35 -21.17
C ILE A 454 2.83 3.21 -21.94
N GLY A 455 2.48 1.96 -21.65
CA GLY A 455 3.13 0.76 -22.17
C GLY A 455 3.36 0.78 -23.70
N PRO A 456 2.30 0.98 -24.52
CA PRO A 456 2.43 1.06 -25.97
C PRO A 456 3.25 2.26 -26.48
N GLY A 457 3.40 3.31 -25.66
CA GLY A 457 4.02 4.58 -26.01
C GLY A 457 5.46 4.75 -25.53
N ILE A 458 6.12 3.70 -25.03
CA ILE A 458 7.52 3.79 -24.57
C ILE A 458 8.49 3.88 -25.75
N LEU A 459 9.21 4.98 -25.82
CA LEU A 459 10.21 5.29 -26.84
C LEU A 459 11.59 4.73 -26.45
N ARG A 460 12.21 3.99 -27.37
CA ARG A 460 13.59 3.47 -27.27
C ARG A 460 14.38 3.86 -28.51
N LYS A 461 14.81 5.10 -28.57
CA LYS A 461 15.35 5.69 -29.79
C LYS A 461 16.81 6.13 -29.58
N PRO A 462 17.59 6.31 -30.66
CA PRO A 462 18.98 6.78 -30.54
C PRO A 462 19.10 8.12 -29.79
N TRP A 463 18.15 9.05 -29.99
CA TRP A 463 18.13 10.35 -29.29
C TRP A 463 17.64 10.28 -27.84
N THR A 464 17.00 9.18 -27.43
CA THR A 464 16.77 8.88 -26.01
C THR A 464 17.95 8.14 -25.39
N GLU A 465 19.07 8.03 -26.11
CA GLU A 465 20.23 7.19 -25.77
C GLU A 465 19.86 5.72 -25.53
N GLN A 466 18.75 5.26 -26.12
CA GLN A 466 18.10 3.96 -25.90
C GLN A 466 17.57 3.75 -24.47
N ILE A 467 17.48 4.81 -23.66
CA ILE A 467 16.78 4.75 -22.39
C ILE A 467 15.27 4.77 -22.69
N PRO A 468 14.48 3.86 -22.11
CA PRO A 468 13.04 3.85 -22.30
C PRO A 468 12.40 5.05 -21.60
N VAL A 469 11.69 5.88 -22.37
CA VAL A 469 10.93 7.04 -21.87
C VAL A 469 9.51 7.03 -22.45
N PRO A 470 8.49 7.48 -21.73
CA PRO A 470 7.15 7.67 -22.28
C PRO A 470 7.15 8.65 -23.49
N GLY A 471 6.17 8.51 -24.38
CA GLY A 471 5.98 9.43 -25.51
C GLY A 471 5.32 10.76 -25.13
N HIS A 472 5.15 11.66 -26.11
CA HIS A 472 4.63 13.02 -25.87
C HIS A 472 3.25 13.05 -25.18
N ARG A 473 2.36 12.12 -25.52
CA ARG A 473 1.01 12.09 -24.94
C ARG A 473 1.04 11.94 -23.42
N TYR A 474 1.90 11.06 -22.91
CA TYR A 474 2.06 10.85 -21.47
C TYR A 474 2.34 12.14 -20.70
N TYR A 475 3.29 12.96 -21.17
CA TYR A 475 3.64 14.19 -20.46
C TYR A 475 2.54 15.26 -20.53
N ILE A 476 1.77 15.32 -21.63
CA ILE A 476 0.62 16.23 -21.69
C ILE A 476 -0.39 15.82 -20.63
N ASP A 477 -0.75 14.54 -20.58
CA ASP A 477 -1.75 14.01 -19.64
C ASP A 477 -1.26 14.12 -18.17
N GLU A 478 -0.01 13.78 -17.89
CA GLU A 478 0.60 13.85 -16.55
C GLU A 478 0.57 15.27 -15.97
N TYR A 479 1.08 16.27 -16.72
CA TYR A 479 1.08 17.65 -16.23
C TYR A 479 -0.33 18.23 -16.19
N LEU A 480 -1.20 17.86 -17.14
CA LEU A 480 -2.59 18.29 -17.14
C LEU A 480 -3.33 17.77 -15.90
N MET A 481 -3.18 16.47 -15.58
CA MET A 481 -3.71 15.86 -14.37
C MET A 481 -3.20 16.59 -13.12
N MET A 482 -1.89 16.81 -13.00
CA MET A 482 -1.28 17.50 -11.86
C MET A 482 -1.81 18.94 -11.68
N ILE A 483 -2.06 19.66 -12.77
CA ILE A 483 -2.62 21.02 -12.70
C ILE A 483 -4.12 20.99 -12.39
N ARG A 484 -4.88 20.05 -12.97
CA ARG A 484 -6.31 19.88 -12.68
C ARG A 484 -6.57 19.43 -11.24
N ASP A 485 -5.69 18.62 -10.67
CA ASP A 485 -5.77 18.24 -9.26
C ASP A 485 -5.54 19.42 -8.31
N ALA A 486 -4.66 20.36 -8.66
CA ALA A 486 -4.46 21.59 -7.90
C ALA A 486 -5.69 22.51 -7.83
N PHE A 487 -6.73 22.28 -8.66
CA PHE A 487 -8.03 22.96 -8.52
C PHE A 487 -8.92 22.35 -7.43
N GLU A 488 -8.59 21.14 -6.96
CA GLU A 488 -9.34 20.34 -6.00
C GLU A 488 -8.62 20.19 -4.67
N THR A 489 -7.29 20.05 -4.70
CA THR A 489 -6.45 19.75 -3.55
C THR A 489 -5.29 20.76 -3.46
N PRO A 490 -4.77 21.04 -2.25
CA PRO A 490 -3.57 21.85 -2.12
C PRO A 490 -2.38 21.18 -2.80
N ALA A 491 -1.75 21.89 -3.73
CA ALA A 491 -0.59 21.41 -4.47
C ALA A 491 0.60 22.36 -4.31
N LYS A 492 1.81 21.85 -4.52
CA LYS A 492 3.05 22.65 -4.51
C LYS A 492 3.63 22.78 -5.91
N LYS A 493 4.47 23.81 -6.12
CA LYS A 493 5.28 24.02 -7.34
C LYS A 493 4.45 24.22 -8.61
N MET A 494 3.30 24.88 -8.48
CA MET A 494 2.40 25.11 -9.61
C MET A 494 3.05 25.93 -10.73
N GLU A 495 3.87 26.91 -10.40
CA GLU A 495 4.64 27.69 -11.37
C GLU A 495 5.45 26.77 -12.31
N LYS A 496 6.22 25.83 -11.75
CA LYS A 496 7.07 24.89 -12.50
C LYS A 496 6.22 23.95 -13.36
N ARG A 497 5.16 23.37 -12.80
CA ARG A 497 4.26 22.43 -13.50
C ARG A 497 3.58 23.09 -14.70
N ILE A 498 3.05 24.30 -14.52
CA ILE A 498 2.38 25.08 -15.57
C ILE A 498 3.38 25.51 -16.65
N SER A 499 4.55 26.02 -16.24
CA SER A 499 5.59 26.46 -17.17
C SER A 499 6.11 25.30 -18.03
N ARG A 500 6.33 24.12 -17.44
CA ARG A 500 6.77 22.93 -18.16
C ARG A 500 5.76 22.46 -19.18
N LEU A 501 4.48 22.34 -18.82
CA LEU A 501 3.44 21.96 -19.76
C LEU A 501 3.37 22.95 -20.93
N ALA A 502 3.33 24.25 -20.64
CA ALA A 502 3.25 25.27 -21.66
C ALA A 502 4.47 25.28 -22.60
N ASN A 503 5.68 25.11 -22.05
CA ASN A 503 6.91 24.99 -22.85
C ASN A 503 6.90 23.72 -23.70
N PHE A 504 6.45 22.59 -23.14
CA PHE A 504 6.36 21.31 -23.85
C PHE A 504 5.35 21.37 -25.01
N LEU A 505 4.19 22.01 -24.79
CA LEU A 505 3.20 22.26 -25.83
C LEU A 505 3.70 23.24 -26.90
N SER A 506 4.77 23.98 -26.65
CA SER A 506 5.35 24.95 -27.58
C SER A 506 6.47 24.37 -28.47
N LEU A 507 6.84 23.09 -28.30
CA LEU A 507 7.95 22.48 -29.05
C LEU A 507 7.79 22.62 -30.57
N GLY A 508 8.86 23.04 -31.24
CA GLY A 508 8.94 23.20 -32.68
C GLY A 508 9.25 21.89 -33.41
N PRO A 509 9.13 21.83 -34.75
CA PRO A 509 9.54 20.66 -35.54
C PRO A 509 11.00 20.23 -35.32
N GLU A 510 11.88 21.19 -35.06
CA GLU A 510 13.31 21.00 -34.75
C GLU A 510 13.54 20.26 -33.42
N ASP A 511 12.64 20.43 -32.45
CA ASP A 511 12.72 19.81 -31.13
C ASP A 511 12.07 18.42 -31.09
N ASN A 512 11.59 17.92 -32.24
CA ASN A 512 10.83 16.68 -32.36
C ASN A 512 11.45 15.67 -33.34
N ASP A 513 11.12 14.38 -33.19
CA ASP A 513 11.38 13.39 -34.25
C ASP A 513 10.39 13.60 -35.40
N PRO A 514 10.86 13.80 -36.66
CA PRO A 514 9.97 13.88 -37.82
C PRO A 514 8.96 12.73 -37.94
N ALA A 515 9.29 11.54 -37.42
CA ALA A 515 8.39 10.38 -37.40
C ALA A 515 7.48 10.31 -36.16
N GLU A 516 7.87 10.94 -35.05
CA GLU A 516 7.18 10.92 -33.75
C GLU A 516 7.19 12.35 -33.17
N THR A 517 6.29 13.20 -33.67
CA THR A 517 6.12 14.59 -33.22
C THR A 517 4.95 14.73 -32.26
N ILE A 518 4.92 15.82 -31.49
CA ILE A 518 3.74 16.21 -30.72
C ILE A 518 2.48 16.35 -31.59
N GLU A 519 2.62 16.74 -32.86
CA GLU A 519 1.49 16.81 -33.81
C GLU A 519 0.90 15.43 -34.10
N VAL A 520 1.75 14.41 -34.27
CA VAL A 520 1.31 13.01 -34.41
C VAL A 520 0.56 12.57 -33.14
N ALA A 521 1.06 12.95 -31.97
CA ALA A 521 0.46 12.60 -30.69
C ALA A 521 -0.94 13.24 -30.47
N VAL A 522 -1.18 14.45 -30.99
CA VAL A 522 -2.47 15.15 -30.82
C VAL A 522 -3.41 15.03 -32.03
N ALA A 523 -2.93 14.54 -33.18
CA ALA A 523 -3.76 14.36 -34.37
C ALA A 523 -4.92 13.39 -34.14
N HIS A 524 -4.67 12.30 -33.40
CA HIS A 524 -5.72 11.38 -32.97
C HIS A 524 -6.78 12.09 -32.12
N ALA A 525 -6.35 12.86 -31.12
CA ALA A 525 -7.22 13.61 -30.22
C ALA A 525 -8.15 14.56 -30.99
N ARG A 526 -7.61 15.30 -31.96
CA ARG A 526 -8.40 16.18 -32.83
C ARG A 526 -9.45 15.38 -33.63
N ALA A 527 -9.05 14.25 -34.21
CA ALA A 527 -9.95 13.41 -35.01
C ALA A 527 -11.07 12.78 -34.17
N GLU A 528 -10.78 12.34 -32.95
CA GLU A 528 -11.79 11.80 -32.03
C GLU A 528 -12.78 12.88 -31.56
N ALA A 529 -12.28 14.09 -31.25
CA ALA A 529 -13.16 15.24 -30.94
C ALA A 529 -14.09 15.59 -32.13
N GLU A 530 -13.59 15.54 -33.36
CA GLU A 530 -14.38 15.77 -34.57
C GLU A 530 -15.44 14.67 -34.76
N ALA A 531 -15.05 13.40 -34.60
CA ALA A 531 -15.96 12.25 -34.68
C ALA A 531 -17.02 12.25 -33.57
N ALA A 532 -16.75 12.89 -32.43
CA ALA A 532 -17.69 13.08 -31.34
C ALA A 532 -18.68 14.23 -31.56
N GLY A 533 -18.56 14.97 -32.67
CA GLY A 533 -19.47 16.05 -33.04
C GLY A 533 -19.12 17.41 -32.43
N LEU A 534 -17.88 17.63 -31.99
CA LEU A 534 -17.43 18.88 -31.34
C LEU A 534 -16.92 19.93 -32.36
N ALA A 535 -17.59 20.05 -33.50
CA ALA A 535 -17.10 20.82 -34.64
C ALA A 535 -17.05 22.34 -34.36
N LYS A 536 -17.99 22.90 -33.59
CA LYS A 536 -17.99 24.33 -33.26
C LYS A 536 -16.84 24.66 -32.30
N SER A 537 -16.62 23.80 -31.32
CA SER A 537 -15.53 23.94 -30.34
C SER A 537 -14.18 23.86 -31.03
N LEU A 538 -14.01 22.89 -31.94
CA LEU A 538 -12.80 22.76 -32.76
C LEU A 538 -12.55 24.02 -33.60
N ALA A 539 -13.58 24.62 -34.20
CA ALA A 539 -13.42 25.86 -34.97
C ALA A 539 -12.89 27.03 -34.12
N VAL A 540 -13.31 27.13 -32.85
CA VAL A 540 -12.81 28.13 -31.90
C VAL A 540 -11.36 27.83 -31.51
N VAL A 541 -11.05 26.56 -31.24
CA VAL A 541 -9.71 26.08 -30.87
C VAL A 541 -8.70 26.26 -32.01
N ASP A 542 -9.10 25.95 -33.24
CA ASP A 542 -8.28 26.06 -34.46
C ASP A 542 -7.83 27.52 -34.76
N ALA A 543 -8.41 28.51 -34.08
CA ALA A 543 -8.01 29.92 -34.15
C ALA A 543 -7.00 30.35 -33.07
N GLN A 544 -6.70 29.51 -32.07
CA GLN A 544 -5.84 29.86 -30.93
C GLN A 544 -4.33 29.68 -31.21
N SER A 545 -3.49 30.03 -30.23
CA SER A 545 -2.05 29.77 -30.25
C SER A 545 -1.76 28.26 -30.32
N VAL A 546 -0.59 27.88 -30.87
CA VAL A 546 -0.19 26.47 -31.04
C VAL A 546 -0.24 25.69 -29.71
N PRO A 547 0.27 26.21 -28.57
CA PRO A 547 0.21 25.48 -27.31
C PRO A 547 -1.22 25.22 -26.84
N VAL A 548 -2.10 26.21 -26.99
CA VAL A 548 -3.52 26.10 -26.64
C VAL A 548 -4.23 25.09 -27.54
N LYS A 549 -3.97 25.09 -28.85
CA LYS A 549 -4.54 24.12 -29.80
C LYS A 549 -4.23 22.69 -29.39
N ARG A 550 -2.95 22.38 -29.21
CA ARG A 550 -2.46 21.05 -28.85
C ARG A 550 -3.10 20.56 -27.55
N LEU A 551 -3.10 21.43 -26.53
CA LEU A 551 -3.75 21.17 -25.25
C LEU A 551 -5.25 20.91 -25.38
N MET A 552 -5.96 21.76 -26.12
CA MET A 552 -7.41 21.67 -26.25
C MET A 552 -7.85 20.47 -27.07
N TYR A 553 -7.09 20.01 -28.07
CA TYR A 553 -7.41 18.76 -28.77
C TYR A 553 -7.43 17.58 -27.79
N VAL A 554 -6.43 17.50 -26.90
CA VAL A 554 -6.37 16.49 -25.84
C VAL A 554 -7.57 16.60 -24.91
N MET A 555 -7.83 17.78 -24.32
CA MET A 555 -8.97 17.95 -23.39
C MET A 555 -10.35 17.71 -24.04
N LEU A 556 -10.52 18.00 -25.33
CA LEU A 556 -11.77 17.71 -26.05
C LEU A 556 -11.95 16.22 -26.31
N GLU A 557 -10.88 15.48 -26.62
CA GLU A 557 -10.89 14.01 -26.67
C GLU A 557 -11.21 13.41 -25.30
N GLU A 558 -10.60 13.91 -24.23
CA GLU A 558 -10.87 13.47 -22.85
C GLU A 558 -12.37 13.56 -22.52
N ILE A 559 -13.00 14.71 -22.80
CA ILE A 559 -14.44 14.89 -22.59
C ILE A 559 -15.26 14.00 -23.54
N ALA A 560 -14.88 13.93 -24.81
CA ALA A 560 -15.60 13.13 -25.80
C ALA A 560 -15.64 11.65 -25.45
N SER A 561 -14.50 11.09 -25.05
CA SER A 561 -14.34 9.70 -24.63
C SER A 561 -15.01 9.44 -23.29
N SER A 562 -14.73 10.26 -22.26
CA SER A 562 -15.26 10.06 -20.91
C SER A 562 -16.79 10.14 -20.80
N HIS A 563 -17.44 10.84 -21.73
CA HIS A 563 -18.90 10.95 -21.78
C HIS A 563 -19.52 10.23 -22.99
N GLU A 564 -18.73 9.42 -23.71
CA GLU A 564 -19.14 8.61 -24.86
C GLU A 564 -19.93 9.41 -25.93
N LEU A 565 -19.52 10.66 -26.19
CA LEU A 565 -20.33 11.61 -26.96
C LEU A 565 -20.63 11.16 -28.39
N ARG A 566 -19.73 10.38 -29.00
CA ARG A 566 -19.95 9.72 -30.29
C ARG A 566 -21.19 8.82 -30.31
N SER A 567 -21.52 8.21 -29.18
CA SER A 567 -22.73 7.39 -28.99
C SER A 567 -23.94 8.19 -28.47
N ARG A 568 -23.74 9.48 -28.14
CA ARG A 568 -24.73 10.37 -27.53
C ARG A 568 -24.79 11.72 -28.26
N PRO A 569 -25.14 11.74 -29.56
CA PRO A 569 -25.01 12.93 -30.41
C PRO A 569 -25.85 14.12 -29.92
N ALA A 570 -27.00 13.87 -29.27
CA ALA A 570 -27.82 14.94 -28.68
C ALA A 570 -27.12 15.64 -27.51
N LEU A 571 -26.43 14.87 -26.65
CA LEU A 571 -25.60 15.44 -25.57
C LEU A 571 -24.37 16.12 -26.16
N GLY A 572 -23.69 15.47 -27.11
CA GLY A 572 -22.51 16.02 -27.80
C GLY A 572 -22.79 17.38 -28.45
N GLY A 573 -23.93 17.55 -29.12
CA GLY A 573 -24.30 18.84 -29.72
C GLY A 573 -24.54 19.96 -28.71
N VAL A 574 -25.09 19.65 -27.52
CA VAL A 574 -25.25 20.66 -26.46
C VAL A 574 -23.91 21.02 -25.83
N ILE A 575 -23.06 20.01 -25.61
CA ILE A 575 -21.71 20.19 -25.08
C ILE A 575 -20.87 21.05 -26.04
N ASP A 576 -20.95 20.80 -27.35
CA ASP A 576 -20.26 21.57 -28.38
C ASP A 576 -20.70 23.05 -28.38
N GLU A 577 -22.00 23.32 -28.22
CA GLU A 577 -22.52 24.69 -28.14
C GLU A 577 -22.02 25.42 -26.89
N ILE A 578 -22.06 24.75 -25.73
CA ILE A 578 -21.59 25.30 -24.45
C ILE A 578 -20.10 25.61 -24.52
N LEU A 579 -19.29 24.65 -24.97
CA LEU A 579 -17.85 24.79 -25.10
C LEU A 579 -17.48 25.91 -26.07
N ALA A 580 -18.04 25.91 -27.28
CA ALA A 580 -17.76 26.94 -28.28
C ALA A 580 -18.12 28.35 -27.80
N THR A 581 -19.27 28.49 -27.12
CA THR A 581 -19.72 29.77 -26.56
C THR A 581 -18.76 30.26 -25.48
N GLN A 582 -18.43 29.41 -24.50
CA GLN A 582 -17.58 29.81 -23.37
C GLN A 582 -16.11 30.01 -23.78
N ALA A 583 -15.59 29.20 -24.70
CA ALA A 583 -14.26 29.35 -25.26
C ALA A 583 -14.08 30.69 -26.00
N SER A 584 -15.13 31.16 -26.66
CA SER A 584 -15.17 32.44 -27.36
C SER A 584 -15.30 33.65 -26.42
N ASP A 585 -15.77 33.44 -25.19
CA ASP A 585 -15.96 34.50 -24.21
C ASP A 585 -14.64 34.87 -23.50
N ARG A 586 -14.03 35.97 -23.97
CA ARG A 586 -12.81 36.52 -23.35
C ARG A 586 -13.06 37.10 -21.96
N ALA A 587 -14.24 37.63 -21.68
CA ALA A 587 -14.57 38.21 -20.38
C ALA A 587 -14.70 37.13 -19.32
N LEU A 588 -15.31 35.98 -19.68
CA LEU A 588 -15.35 34.79 -18.83
C LEU A 588 -13.94 34.36 -18.43
N ARG A 589 -13.03 34.18 -19.40
CA ARG A 589 -11.65 33.77 -19.14
C ARG A 589 -10.87 34.80 -18.31
N ALA A 590 -11.08 36.09 -18.54
CA ALA A 590 -10.46 37.16 -17.76
C ALA A 590 -10.93 37.16 -16.28
N GLY A 591 -12.12 36.61 -15.99
CA GLY A 591 -12.65 36.49 -14.63
C GLY A 591 -12.20 35.23 -13.87
N LEU A 592 -11.71 34.19 -14.58
CA LEU A 592 -11.31 32.92 -13.95
C LEU A 592 -10.21 33.04 -12.88
N PRO A 593 -9.19 33.90 -13.01
CA PRO A 593 -8.15 34.01 -11.98
C PRO A 593 -8.69 34.34 -10.58
N ALA A 594 -9.84 35.00 -10.48
CA ALA A 594 -10.47 35.30 -9.19
C ALA A 594 -11.04 34.05 -8.47
N THR A 595 -11.18 32.92 -9.16
CA THR A 595 -11.68 31.66 -8.62
C THR A 595 -10.59 30.62 -8.38
N TYR A 596 -9.33 30.96 -8.66
CA TYR A 596 -8.20 30.03 -8.50
C TYR A 596 -7.94 29.72 -7.02
N PRO A 597 -7.72 28.44 -6.67
CA PRO A 597 -7.23 28.10 -5.34
C PRO A 597 -5.87 28.74 -5.05
N ALA A 598 -5.55 28.91 -3.77
CA ALA A 598 -4.33 29.57 -3.30
C ALA A 598 -3.06 29.04 -3.98
N ALA A 599 -2.92 27.71 -4.09
CA ALA A 599 -1.76 27.08 -4.73
C ALA A 599 -1.50 27.55 -6.17
N ILE A 600 -2.55 27.85 -6.94
CA ILE A 600 -2.44 28.35 -8.32
C ILE A 600 -2.32 29.88 -8.32
N ALA A 601 -3.08 30.56 -7.46
CA ALA A 601 -3.06 32.01 -7.33
C ALA A 601 -1.67 32.53 -6.96
N ASP A 602 -0.98 31.84 -6.06
CA ASP A 602 0.38 32.17 -5.60
C ASP A 602 1.43 32.02 -6.71
N ALA A 603 1.19 31.15 -7.70
CA ALA A 603 2.08 30.95 -8.84
C ALA A 603 1.90 32.00 -9.94
N LEU A 604 0.73 32.66 -10.04
CA LEU A 604 0.41 33.62 -11.10
C LEU A 604 1.45 34.71 -11.34
N PRO A 605 2.04 35.36 -10.30
CA PRO A 605 2.99 36.45 -10.51
C PRO A 605 4.27 36.03 -11.23
N ALA A 606 4.70 34.78 -11.07
CA ALA A 606 5.95 34.26 -11.64
C ALA A 606 5.76 33.70 -13.07
N LEU A 607 4.51 33.44 -13.48
CA LEU A 607 4.22 32.91 -14.81
C LEU A 607 4.35 33.97 -15.91
N SER A 608 4.85 33.55 -17.07
CA SER A 608 4.83 34.37 -18.29
C SER A 608 3.41 34.44 -18.88
N GLU A 609 3.13 35.45 -19.72
CA GLU A 609 1.81 35.60 -20.36
C GLU A 609 1.36 34.37 -21.19
N PRO A 610 2.22 33.73 -22.00
CA PRO A 610 1.86 32.47 -22.67
C PRO A 610 1.49 31.33 -21.70
N HIS A 611 2.18 31.25 -20.56
CA HIS A 611 1.88 30.24 -19.53
C HIS A 611 0.53 30.51 -18.85
N LYS A 612 0.22 31.78 -18.57
CA LYS A 612 -1.09 32.20 -18.06
C LYS A 612 -2.21 31.91 -19.06
N GLU A 613 -1.96 32.09 -20.36
CA GLU A 613 -2.93 31.72 -21.39
C GLU A 613 -3.28 30.23 -21.31
N VAL A 614 -2.27 29.35 -21.32
CA VAL A 614 -2.45 27.89 -21.16
C VAL A 614 -3.24 27.56 -19.89
N LEU A 615 -2.85 28.13 -18.74
CA LEU A 615 -3.56 27.93 -17.48
C LEU A 615 -5.04 28.36 -17.56
N SER A 616 -5.34 29.48 -18.22
CA SER A 616 -6.72 29.97 -18.34
C SER A 616 -7.62 29.01 -19.13
N TRP A 617 -7.07 28.30 -20.11
CA TRP A 617 -7.80 27.27 -20.86
C TRP A 617 -8.00 25.99 -20.06
N ILE A 618 -7.00 25.58 -19.28
CA ILE A 618 -7.14 24.46 -18.33
C ILE A 618 -8.24 24.78 -17.30
N ALA A 619 -8.23 25.99 -16.74
CA ALA A 619 -9.23 26.43 -15.78
C ALA A 619 -10.66 26.47 -16.38
N LEU A 620 -10.79 26.93 -17.62
CA LEU A 620 -12.06 26.91 -18.35
C LEU A 620 -12.58 25.48 -18.50
N MET A 621 -11.74 24.56 -18.98
CA MET A 621 -12.12 23.16 -19.17
C MET A 621 -12.44 22.48 -17.85
N HIS A 622 -11.69 22.75 -16.79
CA HIS A 622 -11.99 22.24 -15.45
C HIS A 622 -13.39 22.72 -14.97
N ALA A 623 -13.72 23.99 -15.17
CA ALA A 623 -15.04 24.53 -14.83
C ALA A 623 -16.17 23.89 -15.65
N ILE A 624 -15.92 23.61 -16.93
CA ILE A 624 -16.87 22.93 -17.82
C ILE A 624 -17.07 21.47 -17.39
N SER A 625 -15.99 20.73 -17.10
CA SER A 625 -16.10 19.37 -16.58
C SER A 625 -16.90 19.36 -15.27
N ARG A 626 -16.69 20.31 -14.33
CA ARG A 626 -17.51 20.42 -13.10
C ARG A 626 -19.00 20.63 -13.40
N ARG A 627 -19.32 21.45 -14.40
CA ARG A 627 -20.71 21.67 -14.85
C ARG A 627 -21.31 20.37 -15.40
N PHE A 628 -20.55 19.59 -16.16
CA PHE A 628 -21.01 18.30 -16.67
C PHE A 628 -21.21 17.27 -15.57
N GLU A 629 -20.28 17.15 -14.62
CA GLU A 629 -20.46 16.29 -13.45
C GLU A 629 -21.74 16.61 -12.68
N THR A 630 -22.03 17.91 -12.49
CA THR A 630 -23.27 18.37 -11.88
C THR A 630 -24.50 17.96 -12.70
N HIS A 631 -24.43 18.14 -14.03
CA HIS A 631 -25.50 17.76 -14.94
C HIS A 631 -25.81 16.25 -14.92
N LEU A 632 -24.79 15.39 -14.79
CA LEU A 632 -24.98 13.94 -14.66
C LEU A 632 -25.78 13.59 -13.40
N ALA A 633 -25.45 14.23 -12.28
CA ALA A 633 -26.19 14.07 -11.02
C ALA A 633 -27.63 14.60 -11.14
N ASP A 634 -27.82 15.75 -11.77
CA ASP A 634 -29.16 16.32 -12.00
C ASP A 634 -30.01 15.46 -12.93
N LYS A 635 -29.40 14.84 -13.94
CA LYS A 635 -30.09 13.88 -14.80
C LYS A 635 -30.51 12.65 -14.02
N ALA A 636 -29.63 12.08 -13.21
CA ALA A 636 -29.97 10.94 -12.36
C ALA A 636 -31.14 11.26 -11.41
N ALA A 637 -31.15 12.45 -10.82
CA ALA A 637 -32.26 12.95 -10.00
C ALA A 637 -33.55 13.10 -10.80
N TYR A 638 -33.47 13.71 -11.98
CA TYR A 638 -34.63 13.91 -12.87
C TYR A 638 -35.31 12.58 -13.22
N PHE A 639 -34.55 11.50 -13.41
CA PHE A 639 -35.07 10.16 -13.70
C PHE A 639 -35.34 9.30 -12.46
N GLY A 640 -35.27 9.87 -11.25
CA GLY A 640 -35.65 9.20 -10.01
C GLY A 640 -34.65 8.14 -9.53
N PHE A 641 -33.40 8.19 -9.97
CA PHE A 641 -32.36 7.23 -9.60
C PHE A 641 -31.40 7.71 -8.51
N CYS A 642 -31.69 8.84 -7.85
CA CYS A 642 -30.93 9.21 -6.65
C CYS A 642 -31.09 8.14 -5.57
N PRO A 643 -29.98 7.62 -5.01
CA PRO A 643 -30.05 6.73 -3.85
C PRO A 643 -30.86 7.39 -2.72
N GLN A 644 -31.53 6.59 -1.90
CA GLN A 644 -32.30 7.07 -0.73
C GLN A 644 -31.80 6.35 0.52
N LEU A 645 -30.54 6.59 0.87
CA LEU A 645 -29.82 5.79 1.86
C LEU A 645 -29.82 6.43 3.26
N ALA A 646 -29.62 7.75 3.34
CA ALA A 646 -29.44 8.48 4.60
C ALA A 646 -30.73 9.20 5.04
N THR A 647 -30.89 9.36 6.36
CA THR A 647 -31.98 10.16 6.94
C THR A 647 -31.87 11.62 6.50
N GLY A 648 -32.91 12.15 5.85
CA GLY A 648 -32.92 13.52 5.32
C GLY A 648 -32.55 13.65 3.84
N ALA A 649 -32.38 12.53 3.11
CA ALA A 649 -32.25 12.56 1.66
C ALA A 649 -33.48 13.27 1.01
N PRO A 650 -33.27 14.07 -0.06
CA PRO A 650 -34.38 14.73 -0.76
C PRO A 650 -35.40 13.70 -1.24
N ALA A 651 -36.68 13.92 -0.93
CA ALA A 651 -37.73 13.00 -1.37
C ALA A 651 -37.83 13.01 -2.91
N VAL A 652 -37.86 11.83 -3.51
CA VAL A 652 -38.16 11.66 -4.94
C VAL A 652 -39.63 12.02 -5.17
N SER A 653 -39.88 12.98 -6.05
CA SER A 653 -41.24 13.37 -6.43
C SER A 653 -41.97 12.23 -7.16
N ALA A 654 -43.30 12.29 -7.20
CA ALA A 654 -44.11 11.28 -7.90
C ALA A 654 -43.74 11.18 -9.39
N ASP A 655 -43.44 12.31 -10.04
CA ASP A 655 -43.09 12.36 -11.46
C ASP A 655 -41.70 11.78 -11.73
N GLU A 656 -40.71 12.10 -10.89
CA GLU A 656 -39.36 11.51 -10.97
C GLU A 656 -39.43 9.99 -10.79
N LYS A 657 -40.19 9.55 -9.81
CA LYS A 657 -40.40 8.12 -9.56
C LYS A 657 -41.09 7.44 -10.74
N ALA A 658 -42.11 8.05 -11.34
CA ALA A 658 -42.81 7.49 -12.50
C ALA A 658 -41.87 7.30 -13.70
N ARG A 659 -40.93 8.24 -13.92
CA ARG A 659 -39.91 8.11 -14.97
C ARG A 659 -38.95 6.93 -14.71
N GLY A 660 -38.45 6.81 -13.48
CA GLY A 660 -37.61 5.68 -13.09
C GLY A 660 -38.34 4.33 -13.18
N ASP A 661 -39.58 4.26 -12.70
CA ASP A 661 -40.42 3.06 -12.75
C ASP A 661 -40.67 2.58 -14.19
N ALA A 662 -40.78 3.50 -15.17
CA ALA A 662 -40.92 3.14 -16.57
C ALA A 662 -39.69 2.42 -17.14
N ILE A 663 -38.48 2.79 -16.69
CA ILE A 663 -37.22 2.16 -17.09
C ILE A 663 -37.07 0.81 -16.38
N VAL A 664 -37.38 0.74 -15.08
CA VAL A 664 -37.35 -0.52 -14.31
C VAL A 664 -38.35 -1.54 -14.86
N ALA A 665 -39.52 -1.09 -15.36
CA ALA A 665 -40.49 -1.96 -16.02
C ALA A 665 -39.93 -2.65 -17.27
N LEU A 666 -39.10 -1.95 -18.06
CA LEU A 666 -38.39 -2.54 -19.19
C LEU A 666 -37.39 -3.61 -18.72
N LEU A 667 -36.60 -3.33 -17.69
CA LEU A 667 -35.62 -4.30 -17.16
C LEU A 667 -36.30 -5.58 -16.66
N ARG A 668 -37.43 -5.44 -15.95
CA ARG A 668 -38.23 -6.57 -15.49
C ARG A 668 -38.87 -7.35 -16.63
N TRP A 669 -39.29 -6.67 -17.70
CA TRP A 669 -39.80 -7.32 -18.90
C TRP A 669 -38.71 -8.16 -19.56
N LEU A 670 -37.54 -7.55 -19.82
CA LEU A 670 -36.41 -8.23 -20.44
C LEU A 670 -35.96 -9.45 -19.64
N HIS A 671 -35.89 -9.34 -18.30
CA HIS A 671 -35.51 -10.47 -17.47
C HIS A 671 -36.63 -11.52 -17.27
N GLY A 672 -37.90 -11.08 -17.20
CA GLY A 672 -39.05 -11.93 -16.89
C GLY A 672 -39.47 -12.86 -18.03
N GLU A 673 -39.14 -12.48 -19.27
CA GLU A 673 -39.43 -13.24 -20.48
C GLU A 673 -38.51 -14.46 -20.68
N SER A 674 -39.03 -15.47 -21.40
CA SER A 674 -38.50 -16.84 -21.38
C SER A 674 -37.08 -17.06 -21.91
N ALA A 675 -36.46 -16.06 -22.56
CA ALA A 675 -35.15 -16.19 -23.21
C ALA A 675 -33.95 -16.10 -22.24
N PHE A 676 -34.11 -15.52 -21.05
CA PHE A 676 -33.03 -15.33 -20.08
C PHE A 676 -33.29 -16.01 -18.73
N ARG A 677 -34.28 -16.91 -18.69
CA ARG A 677 -34.59 -17.66 -17.48
C ARG A 677 -33.58 -18.79 -17.26
N PRO A 678 -33.19 -19.09 -16.01
CA PRO A 678 -32.22 -20.16 -15.71
C PRO A 678 -32.65 -21.56 -16.16
N ASP A 679 -33.95 -21.80 -16.38
CA ASP A 679 -34.52 -23.07 -16.84
C ASP A 679 -34.46 -23.26 -18.37
N LYS A 680 -34.02 -22.24 -19.11
CA LYS A 680 -33.82 -22.29 -20.57
C LYS A 680 -32.32 -22.26 -20.85
N GLU A 681 -31.80 -23.33 -21.47
CA GLU A 681 -30.38 -23.49 -21.83
C GLU A 681 -29.95 -22.54 -22.98
N HIS A 682 -29.98 -21.24 -22.74
CA HIS A 682 -29.37 -20.27 -23.64
C HIS A 682 -27.97 -19.90 -23.12
N GLU A 683 -26.98 -19.92 -24.02
CA GLU A 683 -25.57 -19.67 -23.74
C GLU A 683 -25.25 -18.18 -23.51
N VAL A 684 -26.15 -17.45 -22.83
CA VAL A 684 -26.05 -16.00 -22.56
C VAL A 684 -26.53 -15.69 -21.13
N GLN A 685 -25.80 -14.83 -20.40
CA GLN A 685 -26.22 -14.31 -19.09
C GLN A 685 -26.61 -12.83 -19.17
N PHE A 686 -27.73 -12.47 -18.56
CA PHE A 686 -28.20 -11.08 -18.45
C PHE A 686 -27.77 -10.48 -17.12
N ALA A 687 -27.16 -9.29 -17.13
CA ALA A 687 -26.84 -8.54 -15.91
C ALA A 687 -27.04 -7.03 -16.07
N ILE A 688 -27.56 -6.40 -15.01
CA ILE A 688 -27.48 -4.96 -14.79
C ILE A 688 -26.09 -4.63 -14.26
N THR A 689 -25.45 -3.61 -14.82
CA THR A 689 -24.05 -3.23 -14.53
C THR A 689 -23.92 -1.71 -14.30
N GLY A 690 -22.71 -1.22 -14.07
CA GLY A 690 -22.45 0.23 -13.96
C GLY A 690 -23.18 0.92 -12.81
N ALA A 691 -23.51 2.20 -12.98
CA ALA A 691 -24.00 3.07 -11.90
C ALA A 691 -25.29 2.56 -11.24
N TYR A 692 -26.22 1.99 -12.03
CA TYR A 692 -27.46 1.46 -11.48
C TYR A 692 -27.22 0.22 -10.63
N ALA A 693 -26.27 -0.64 -11.01
CA ALA A 693 -25.84 -1.76 -10.18
C ALA A 693 -25.26 -1.28 -8.84
N CYS A 694 -24.43 -0.22 -8.84
CA CYS A 694 -23.90 0.38 -7.62
C CYS A 694 -25.01 0.86 -6.67
N ALA A 695 -25.97 1.60 -7.22
CA ALA A 695 -27.12 2.11 -6.47
C ALA A 695 -27.97 0.98 -5.89
N LEU A 696 -28.19 -0.11 -6.65
CA LEU A 696 -28.93 -1.29 -6.19
C LEU A 696 -28.22 -1.99 -5.02
N HIS A 697 -26.91 -2.24 -5.11
CA HIS A 697 -26.14 -2.84 -4.01
C HIS A 697 -26.20 -1.98 -2.74
N ALA A 698 -26.02 -0.67 -2.87
CA ALA A 698 -26.09 0.25 -1.75
C ALA A 698 -27.48 0.31 -1.11
N ASP A 699 -28.55 0.35 -1.91
CA ASP A 699 -29.94 0.33 -1.42
C ASP A 699 -30.30 -0.99 -0.75
N TYR A 700 -29.89 -2.12 -1.33
CA TYR A 700 -30.11 -3.44 -0.74
C TYR A 700 -29.44 -3.59 0.63
N ALA A 701 -28.23 -3.05 0.76
CA ALA A 701 -27.45 -3.04 1.98
C ALA A 701 -27.94 -2.02 3.03
N ARG A 702 -28.73 -1.01 2.64
CA ARG A 702 -28.94 0.24 3.39
C ARG A 702 -29.31 0.06 4.86
N ASN A 703 -30.09 -0.97 5.20
CA ASN A 703 -30.59 -1.17 6.56
C ASN A 703 -29.50 -1.72 7.51
N ARG A 704 -28.40 -2.23 6.95
CA ARG A 704 -27.29 -2.82 7.70
C ARG A 704 -26.09 -1.86 7.83
N LEU A 705 -26.02 -0.82 7.00
CA LEU A 705 -24.85 0.07 6.96
C LEU A 705 -24.82 1.11 8.09
N PRO A 706 -23.63 1.53 8.55
CA PRO A 706 -23.48 2.70 9.45
C PRO A 706 -23.96 3.99 8.78
N ALA A 707 -24.47 4.94 9.58
CA ALA A 707 -25.02 6.22 9.08
C ALA A 707 -24.01 7.00 8.22
N ALA A 708 -22.76 7.04 8.65
CA ALA A 708 -21.72 7.76 7.93
C ALA A 708 -21.42 7.11 6.55
N LEU A 709 -21.39 5.78 6.45
CA LEU A 709 -21.22 5.07 5.16
C LEU A 709 -22.41 5.28 4.23
N LYS A 710 -23.64 5.33 4.76
CA LYS A 710 -24.82 5.70 3.97
C LYS A 710 -24.69 7.10 3.39
N GLN A 711 -24.22 8.07 4.17
CA GLN A 711 -24.03 9.44 3.70
C GLN A 711 -22.98 9.51 2.58
N GLN A 712 -21.87 8.78 2.70
CA GLN A 712 -20.86 8.76 1.65
C GLN A 712 -21.34 8.07 0.38
N LEU A 713 -22.03 6.93 0.48
CA LEU A 713 -22.64 6.26 -0.67
C LEU A 713 -23.73 7.11 -1.34
N GLN A 714 -24.47 7.88 -0.55
CA GLN A 714 -25.53 8.76 -1.04
C GLN A 714 -24.99 9.87 -1.97
N ILE A 715 -23.80 10.39 -1.68
CA ILE A 715 -23.22 11.56 -2.38
C ILE A 715 -22.10 11.20 -3.34
N GLY A 716 -21.41 10.08 -3.13
CA GLY A 716 -20.16 9.75 -3.80
C GLY A 716 -20.23 8.62 -4.82
N LEU A 717 -21.37 7.94 -4.95
CA LEU A 717 -21.55 6.96 -6.02
C LEU A 717 -21.74 7.65 -7.38
N ASP A 718 -21.20 7.03 -8.42
CA ASP A 718 -21.43 7.38 -9.83
C ASP A 718 -22.93 7.57 -10.09
N PRO A 719 -23.37 8.77 -10.54
CA PRO A 719 -24.77 9.03 -10.81
C PRO A 719 -25.32 8.08 -11.88
N VAL A 720 -26.54 7.58 -11.66
CA VAL A 720 -27.25 6.73 -12.63
C VAL A 720 -27.78 7.59 -13.78
N GLU A 721 -26.87 8.00 -14.64
CA GLU A 721 -27.16 8.80 -15.81
C GLU A 721 -27.69 7.93 -16.96
N VAL A 722 -27.21 6.70 -17.08
CA VAL A 722 -27.69 5.67 -18.01
C VAL A 722 -27.74 4.35 -17.26
N VAL A 723 -28.82 3.59 -17.47
CA VAL A 723 -28.91 2.20 -16.97
C VAL A 723 -28.24 1.26 -17.96
N ASP A 724 -27.11 0.68 -17.57
CA ASP A 724 -26.37 -0.27 -18.41
C ASP A 724 -26.80 -1.72 -18.15
N VAL A 725 -27.08 -2.42 -19.25
CA VAL A 725 -27.39 -3.85 -19.30
C VAL A 725 -26.38 -4.54 -20.21
N LYS A 726 -25.71 -5.56 -19.67
CA LYS A 726 -24.80 -6.43 -20.42
C LYS A 726 -25.40 -7.83 -20.57
N LEU A 727 -25.23 -8.38 -21.76
CA LEU A 727 -25.51 -9.76 -22.10
C LEU A 727 -24.18 -10.48 -22.36
N PHE A 728 -23.79 -11.40 -21.48
CA PHE A 728 -22.50 -12.09 -21.54
C PHE A 728 -22.64 -13.39 -22.33
N CYS A 729 -21.97 -13.47 -23.47
CA CYS A 729 -21.89 -14.70 -24.25
C CYS A 729 -21.08 -15.79 -23.53
N HIS A 730 -21.32 -17.05 -23.88
CA HIS A 730 -20.58 -18.17 -23.31
C HIS A 730 -19.07 -18.05 -23.54
N PRO A 731 -18.24 -18.31 -22.52
CA PRO A 731 -16.79 -18.06 -22.57
C PRO A 731 -16.00 -19.00 -23.49
N ASP A 732 -16.52 -20.18 -23.82
CA ASP A 732 -15.89 -21.11 -24.78
C ASP A 732 -15.89 -20.52 -26.20
N PRO A 733 -14.72 -20.25 -26.81
CA PRO A 733 -14.62 -19.68 -28.16
C PRO A 733 -15.28 -20.55 -29.24
N ARG A 734 -15.43 -21.86 -29.00
CA ARG A 734 -16.09 -22.81 -29.92
C ARG A 734 -17.61 -22.66 -29.94
N ARG A 735 -18.15 -22.00 -28.92
CA ARG A 735 -19.55 -21.66 -28.69
C ARG A 735 -19.81 -20.16 -28.82
N ALA A 736 -18.81 -19.40 -29.28
CA ALA A 736 -18.92 -17.96 -29.41
C ALA A 736 -19.98 -17.60 -30.46
N ILE A 737 -21.08 -17.02 -30.00
CA ILE A 737 -22.11 -16.45 -30.84
C ILE A 737 -21.70 -15.01 -31.17
N ASP A 738 -21.92 -14.60 -32.42
CA ASP A 738 -21.71 -13.22 -32.82
C ASP A 738 -22.64 -12.24 -32.05
N PRO A 739 -22.12 -11.18 -31.43
CA PRO A 739 -22.91 -10.24 -30.63
C PRO A 739 -24.09 -9.61 -31.38
N ALA A 740 -23.94 -9.31 -32.67
CA ALA A 740 -25.03 -8.75 -33.47
C ALA A 740 -26.15 -9.78 -33.64
N THR A 741 -25.79 -11.07 -33.80
CA THR A 741 -26.77 -12.17 -33.85
C THR A 741 -27.54 -12.32 -32.53
N VAL A 742 -26.87 -12.19 -31.38
CA VAL A 742 -27.53 -12.24 -30.06
C VAL A 742 -28.52 -11.08 -29.89
N LEU A 743 -28.12 -9.85 -30.24
CA LEU A 743 -29.01 -8.69 -30.20
C LEU A 743 -30.20 -8.86 -31.13
N GLU A 744 -29.98 -9.30 -32.36
CA GLU A 744 -31.02 -9.43 -33.37
C GLU A 744 -32.01 -10.55 -33.06
N ALA A 745 -31.53 -11.71 -32.60
CA ALA A 745 -32.37 -12.89 -32.42
C ALA A 745 -33.03 -12.97 -31.03
N LEU A 746 -32.36 -12.48 -29.97
CA LEU A 746 -32.85 -12.60 -28.60
C LEU A 746 -33.43 -11.30 -28.05
N VAL A 747 -32.81 -10.15 -28.34
CA VAL A 747 -33.17 -8.89 -27.67
C VAL A 747 -34.18 -8.07 -28.48
N ARG A 748 -33.94 -7.90 -29.78
CA ARG A 748 -34.78 -7.10 -30.67
C ARG A 748 -36.26 -7.50 -30.61
N PRO A 749 -36.64 -8.78 -30.71
CA PRO A 749 -38.05 -9.16 -30.67
C PRO A 749 -38.73 -8.76 -29.35
N LEU A 750 -38.01 -8.89 -28.22
CA LEU A 750 -38.54 -8.58 -26.89
C LEU A 750 -38.75 -7.07 -26.70
N VAL A 751 -37.83 -6.23 -27.20
CA VAL A 751 -37.98 -4.76 -27.09
C VAL A 751 -39.05 -4.23 -28.05
N GLU A 752 -39.19 -4.81 -29.25
CA GLU A 752 -40.24 -4.45 -30.20
C GLU A 752 -41.63 -4.84 -29.66
N GLU A 753 -41.75 -6.03 -29.07
CA GLU A 753 -42.98 -6.45 -28.39
C GLU A 753 -43.32 -5.55 -27.19
N TYR A 754 -42.32 -5.20 -26.37
CA TYR A 754 -42.52 -4.25 -25.27
C TYR A 754 -42.98 -2.88 -25.77
N ALA A 755 -42.36 -2.36 -26.83
CA ALA A 755 -42.72 -1.09 -27.43
C ALA A 755 -44.17 -1.09 -27.91
N ALA A 756 -44.60 -2.15 -28.59
CA ALA A 756 -45.95 -2.32 -29.12
C ALA A 756 -47.01 -2.47 -28.02
N THR A 757 -46.69 -3.21 -26.95
CA THR A 757 -47.66 -3.57 -25.91
C THR A 757 -47.75 -2.55 -24.77
N LYS A 758 -46.65 -1.91 -24.40
CA LYS A 758 -46.57 -1.01 -23.23
C LYS A 758 -46.54 0.48 -23.59
N ASN A 759 -46.26 0.83 -24.85
CA ASN A 759 -46.11 2.21 -25.33
C ASN A 759 -45.28 3.09 -24.37
N PRO A 760 -43.99 2.75 -24.15
CA PRO A 760 -43.17 3.45 -23.17
C PRO A 760 -42.87 4.91 -23.57
N PRO A 761 -42.46 5.77 -22.61
CA PRO A 761 -42.08 7.17 -22.87
C PRO A 761 -40.72 7.33 -23.57
N PHE A 762 -40.08 6.24 -23.95
CA PHE A 762 -38.80 6.19 -24.67
C PHE A 762 -38.93 5.38 -25.97
N ALA A 763 -37.96 5.57 -26.85
CA ALA A 763 -37.81 4.86 -28.12
C ALA A 763 -36.50 4.05 -28.13
N PHE A 764 -36.47 3.01 -28.96
CA PHE A 764 -35.31 2.14 -29.13
C PHE A 764 -34.56 2.53 -30.41
N GLN A 765 -33.24 2.73 -30.29
CA GLN A 765 -32.33 2.96 -31.41
C GLN A 765 -31.41 1.74 -31.56
N PHE A 766 -31.43 1.13 -32.74
CA PHE A 766 -30.71 -0.12 -33.00
C PHE A 766 -29.37 0.16 -33.65
N HIS A 767 -28.31 -0.38 -33.05
CA HIS A 767 -26.95 -0.38 -33.58
C HIS A 767 -26.47 -1.83 -33.74
N PRO A 768 -25.40 -2.07 -34.53
CA PRO A 768 -24.88 -3.44 -34.72
C PRO A 768 -24.45 -4.13 -33.42
N ASP A 769 -23.97 -3.37 -32.44
CA ASP A 769 -23.34 -3.84 -31.20
C ASP A 769 -24.14 -3.52 -29.92
N ARG A 770 -25.22 -2.73 -30.03
CA ARG A 770 -26.04 -2.30 -28.90
C ARG A 770 -27.44 -1.83 -29.30
N ILE A 771 -28.30 -1.69 -28.30
CA ILE A 771 -29.59 -1.00 -28.40
C ILE A 771 -29.59 0.14 -27.39
N ASP A 772 -29.78 1.36 -27.89
CA ASP A 772 -29.84 2.58 -27.10
C ASP A 772 -31.31 2.96 -26.84
N VAL A 773 -31.65 3.20 -25.57
CA VAL A 773 -33.01 3.57 -25.13
C VAL A 773 -33.04 5.07 -24.87
N VAL A 774 -33.71 5.82 -25.74
CA VAL A 774 -33.69 7.29 -25.75
C VAL A 774 -35.05 7.84 -25.42
N TRP A 775 -35.12 8.80 -24.50
CA TRP A 775 -36.37 9.47 -24.15
C TRP A 775 -36.98 10.17 -25.39
N LYS A 776 -38.30 10.03 -25.59
CA LYS A 776 -38.97 10.54 -26.81
C LYS A 776 -38.98 12.07 -26.85
N ASP A 777 -39.32 12.67 -25.72
CA ASP A 777 -39.48 14.11 -25.60
C ASP A 777 -38.15 14.79 -25.27
N GLU A 778 -38.00 16.02 -25.74
CA GLU A 778 -36.96 16.90 -25.23
C GLU A 778 -37.31 17.30 -23.81
N VAL A 779 -36.37 17.10 -22.88
CA VAL A 779 -36.55 17.42 -21.47
C VAL A 779 -35.51 18.44 -21.05
N LYS A 780 -35.93 19.36 -20.16
CA LYS A 780 -35.05 20.34 -19.56
C LYS A 780 -34.51 19.82 -18.23
N ILE A 781 -33.22 19.52 -18.20
CA ILE A 781 -32.48 19.12 -17.00
C ILE A 781 -31.66 20.34 -16.58
N ARG A 782 -32.12 21.02 -15.52
CA ARG A 782 -31.65 22.36 -15.11
C ARG A 782 -31.57 23.36 -16.27
N ASP A 783 -30.37 23.63 -16.78
CA ASP A 783 -30.03 24.63 -17.78
C ASP A 783 -29.81 24.03 -19.18
N VAL A 784 -29.96 22.72 -19.34
CA VAL A 784 -29.70 21.97 -20.58
C VAL A 784 -30.96 21.25 -21.06
N SER A 785 -31.30 21.41 -22.34
CA SER A 785 -32.43 20.73 -23.00
C SER A 785 -31.92 19.80 -24.10
N TYR A 786 -32.34 18.53 -24.06
CA TYR A 786 -32.02 17.52 -25.08
C TYR A 786 -32.90 16.28 -24.89
N ARG A 787 -32.79 15.30 -25.79
CA ARG A 787 -33.37 13.96 -25.65
C ARG A 787 -32.35 13.01 -25.01
N PRO A 788 -32.48 12.66 -23.72
CA PRO A 788 -31.48 11.87 -23.03
C PRO A 788 -31.52 10.39 -23.42
N LEU A 789 -30.35 9.78 -23.56
CA LEU A 789 -30.16 8.33 -23.41
C LEU A 789 -30.43 7.95 -21.96
N VAL A 790 -31.29 6.96 -21.72
CA VAL A 790 -31.69 6.54 -20.36
C VAL A 790 -31.31 5.11 -20.01
N ALA A 791 -31.16 4.24 -21.01
CA ALA A 791 -30.64 2.88 -20.82
C ALA A 791 -29.89 2.41 -22.07
N ARG A 792 -28.98 1.45 -21.88
CA ARG A 792 -28.20 0.83 -22.95
C ARG A 792 -28.15 -0.67 -22.74
N ILE A 793 -28.40 -1.42 -23.81
CA ILE A 793 -28.31 -2.88 -23.82
C ILE A 793 -27.21 -3.28 -24.80
N ARG A 794 -26.17 -3.98 -24.32
CA ARG A 794 -25.04 -4.43 -25.13
C ARG A 794 -24.74 -5.90 -24.90
N VAL A 795 -24.20 -6.55 -25.92
CA VAL A 795 -23.69 -7.93 -25.82
C VAL A 795 -22.17 -7.88 -25.72
N VAL A 796 -21.61 -8.58 -24.74
CA VAL A 796 -20.17 -8.62 -24.47
C VAL A 796 -19.64 -10.04 -24.62
N LYS A 797 -18.39 -10.14 -25.10
CA LYS A 797 -17.65 -11.42 -25.24
C LYS A 797 -16.80 -11.74 -24.01
N GLU A 798 -17.01 -11.02 -22.91
CA GLU A 798 -16.33 -11.22 -21.63
C GLU A 798 -16.74 -12.58 -21.04
N GLY A 799 -15.89 -13.13 -20.16
CA GLY A 799 -16.24 -14.35 -19.42
C GLY A 799 -17.50 -14.15 -18.59
N TRP A 800 -18.25 -15.23 -18.33
CA TRP A 800 -19.44 -15.17 -17.50
C TRP A 800 -19.11 -14.66 -16.10
N PRO A 801 -19.69 -13.52 -15.68
CA PRO A 801 -19.41 -12.95 -14.37
C PRO A 801 -20.21 -13.68 -13.29
N LEU A 802 -19.90 -13.36 -12.04
CA LEU A 802 -20.77 -13.71 -10.94
C LEU A 802 -21.93 -12.71 -10.88
N LEU A 803 -23.13 -13.21 -10.61
CA LEU A 803 -24.35 -12.40 -10.49
C LEU A 803 -24.85 -12.38 -9.05
N ALA A 804 -25.29 -11.22 -8.60
CA ALA A 804 -26.09 -11.01 -7.40
C ALA A 804 -27.54 -10.75 -7.79
N TYR A 805 -28.49 -11.27 -7.02
CA TYR A 805 -29.92 -10.99 -7.24
C TYR A 805 -30.42 -9.94 -6.25
N VAL A 806 -30.46 -8.69 -6.69
CA VAL A 806 -30.88 -7.55 -5.87
C VAL A 806 -32.32 -7.19 -6.21
N TRP A 807 -33.22 -7.28 -5.22
CA TRP A 807 -34.66 -7.04 -5.42
C TRP A 807 -35.28 -7.87 -6.56
N GLY A 808 -34.74 -9.06 -6.83
CA GLY A 808 -35.17 -9.95 -7.91
C GLY A 808 -34.61 -9.59 -9.30
N LEU A 809 -33.71 -8.62 -9.40
CA LEU A 809 -32.99 -8.30 -10.63
C LEU A 809 -31.59 -8.93 -10.61
N PRO A 810 -31.13 -9.52 -11.72
CA PRO A 810 -29.74 -9.96 -11.87
C PRO A 810 -28.83 -8.75 -12.05
N VAL A 811 -27.91 -8.56 -11.10
CA VAL A 811 -26.95 -7.47 -11.04
C VAL A 811 -25.55 -8.08 -11.03
N LEU A 812 -24.59 -7.40 -11.62
CA LEU A 812 -23.19 -7.79 -11.52
C LEU A 812 -22.78 -7.93 -10.04
N SER A 813 -22.03 -8.98 -9.69
CA SER A 813 -21.54 -9.16 -8.33
C SER A 813 -20.74 -7.94 -7.87
N LEU A 814 -20.67 -7.70 -6.56
CA LEU A 814 -19.95 -6.53 -6.04
C LEU A 814 -18.46 -6.56 -6.40
N ALA A 815 -17.83 -7.75 -6.43
CA ALA A 815 -16.44 -7.92 -6.84
C ALA A 815 -16.23 -7.60 -8.33
N ASP A 816 -17.06 -8.15 -9.21
CA ASP A 816 -16.97 -7.89 -10.65
C ASP A 816 -17.31 -6.42 -10.97
N LEU A 817 -18.21 -5.80 -10.21
CA LEU A 817 -18.56 -4.39 -10.35
C LEU A 817 -17.41 -3.46 -9.91
N ILE A 818 -16.69 -3.79 -8.83
CA ILE A 818 -15.46 -3.07 -8.45
C ILE A 818 -14.44 -3.15 -9.58
N ARG A 819 -14.23 -4.33 -10.16
CA ARG A 819 -13.31 -4.52 -11.29
C ARG A 819 -13.76 -3.73 -12.53
N GLU A 820 -15.05 -3.71 -12.84
CA GLU A 820 -15.60 -2.87 -13.91
C GLU A 820 -15.27 -1.39 -13.66
N TYR A 821 -15.43 -0.90 -12.43
CA TYR A 821 -15.12 0.50 -12.10
C TYR A 821 -13.63 0.82 -12.10
N PHE A 822 -12.75 -0.10 -11.71
CA PHE A 822 -11.30 0.08 -11.88
C PHE A 822 -10.93 0.17 -13.36
N SER A 823 -11.46 -0.73 -14.19
CA SER A 823 -11.25 -0.68 -15.64
C SER A 823 -11.82 0.61 -16.25
N ARG A 824 -13.03 1.03 -15.89
CA ARG A 824 -13.60 2.31 -16.35
C ARG A 824 -12.73 3.49 -15.90
N ALA A 825 -12.39 3.58 -14.62
CA ALA A 825 -11.54 4.65 -14.12
C ALA A 825 -10.19 4.72 -14.86
N SER A 826 -9.65 3.57 -15.26
CA SER A 826 -8.39 3.51 -16.02
C SER A 826 -8.49 3.86 -17.50
N LEU A 827 -9.68 3.86 -18.08
CA LEU A 827 -9.92 4.12 -19.51
C LEU A 827 -10.50 5.52 -19.78
N HIS A 828 -11.13 6.12 -18.77
CA HIS A 828 -11.64 7.48 -18.84
C HIS A 828 -10.49 8.48 -18.62
N GLN A 829 -10.39 9.50 -19.48
CA GLN A 829 -9.27 10.44 -19.46
C GLN A 829 -9.64 11.83 -18.93
N ASP A 830 -10.93 12.23 -18.94
CA ASP A 830 -11.35 13.44 -18.23
C ASP A 830 -11.16 13.29 -16.72
N PHE A 831 -10.37 14.18 -16.12
CA PHE A 831 -9.97 14.17 -14.72
C PHE A 831 -11.13 14.03 -13.72
N LEU A 832 -12.24 14.75 -13.90
CA LEU A 832 -13.33 14.70 -12.91
C LEU A 832 -14.18 13.44 -13.06
N ALA A 833 -14.35 12.95 -14.29
CA ALA A 833 -14.94 11.65 -14.53
C ALA A 833 -14.09 10.52 -13.92
N GLU A 834 -12.77 10.53 -14.14
CA GLU A 834 -11.84 9.59 -13.52
C GLU A 834 -11.93 9.63 -11.99
N LYS A 835 -11.86 10.83 -11.39
CA LYS A 835 -11.97 11.02 -9.93
C LYS A 835 -13.28 10.43 -9.37
N ARG A 836 -14.41 10.66 -10.04
CA ARG A 836 -15.72 10.09 -9.66
C ARG A 836 -15.72 8.56 -9.73
N LEU A 837 -15.14 7.98 -10.78
CA LEU A 837 -15.07 6.53 -10.96
C LEU A 837 -14.14 5.88 -9.92
N LYS A 838 -12.96 6.47 -9.65
CA LYS A 838 -12.05 6.08 -8.57
C LYS A 838 -12.76 6.12 -7.21
N GLN A 839 -13.48 7.22 -6.93
CA GLN A 839 -14.27 7.36 -5.70
C GLN A 839 -15.36 6.29 -5.58
N THR A 840 -16.06 5.98 -6.67
CA THR A 840 -17.10 4.93 -6.69
C THR A 840 -16.48 3.56 -6.42
N ALA A 841 -15.36 3.23 -7.07
CA ALA A 841 -14.67 1.96 -6.83
C ALA A 841 -14.24 1.80 -5.36
N ALA A 842 -13.71 2.87 -4.75
CA ALA A 842 -13.34 2.88 -3.33
C ALA A 842 -14.56 2.69 -2.40
N LEU A 843 -15.71 3.30 -2.73
CA LEU A 843 -16.96 3.13 -1.98
C LEU A 843 -17.55 1.73 -2.11
N LEU A 844 -17.52 1.12 -3.30
CA LEU A 844 -17.95 -0.26 -3.52
C LEU A 844 -17.03 -1.25 -2.79
N THR A 845 -15.72 -1.01 -2.82
CA THR A 845 -14.74 -1.78 -2.06
C THR A 845 -15.03 -1.70 -0.55
N SER A 846 -15.38 -0.51 -0.06
CA SER A 846 -15.78 -0.30 1.33
C SER A 846 -17.07 -1.06 1.67
N LEU A 847 -18.03 -1.09 0.74
CA LEU A 847 -19.26 -1.86 0.89
C LEU A 847 -18.99 -3.37 0.96
N LEU A 848 -18.13 -3.90 0.08
CA LEU A 848 -17.73 -5.32 0.07
C LEU A 848 -17.04 -5.70 1.39
N THR A 849 -16.03 -4.90 1.76
CA THR A 849 -15.27 -5.07 3.00
C THR A 849 -16.19 -5.09 4.22
N TYR A 850 -17.22 -4.25 4.27
CA TYR A 850 -18.17 -4.20 5.39
C TYR A 850 -18.91 -5.52 5.59
N PHE A 851 -19.29 -6.20 4.51
CA PHE A 851 -20.04 -7.46 4.58
C PHE A 851 -19.15 -8.68 4.77
N GLU A 852 -18.02 -8.76 4.06
CA GLU A 852 -17.02 -9.82 4.27
C GLU A 852 -16.55 -9.85 5.73
N ALA A 853 -16.35 -8.68 6.32
CA ALA A 853 -15.88 -8.57 7.69
C ALA A 853 -16.98 -8.75 8.76
N ASN A 854 -18.26 -8.71 8.41
CA ASN A 854 -19.35 -9.04 9.34
C ASN A 854 -19.70 -10.52 9.35
N ASP A 855 -19.37 -11.27 8.29
CA ASP A 855 -19.46 -12.73 8.28
C ASP A 855 -18.20 -13.37 8.92
N ALA A 856 -17.06 -12.69 8.86
CA ALA A 856 -15.84 -12.98 9.63
C ALA A 856 -15.77 -12.09 10.89
N ILE A 857 -16.65 -12.31 11.87
CA ILE A 857 -16.39 -11.78 13.22
C ILE A 857 -15.13 -12.49 13.71
N ASP A 858 -13.98 -11.81 13.67
CA ASP A 858 -12.88 -12.10 14.60
C ASP A 858 -13.44 -11.84 16.00
N PRO A 859 -13.67 -12.88 16.81
CA PRO A 859 -14.22 -12.68 18.14
C PRO A 859 -13.23 -11.99 19.09
N ASN A 860 -11.98 -11.74 18.66
CA ASN A 860 -11.02 -10.87 19.36
C ASN A 860 -11.21 -9.37 19.05
N ALA A 861 -11.90 -9.04 17.96
CA ALA A 861 -12.21 -7.67 17.55
C ALA A 861 -13.44 -7.08 18.25
N VAL A 862 -13.87 -7.67 19.39
CA VAL A 862 -14.70 -6.95 20.36
C VAL A 862 -13.86 -5.80 20.90
N ILE A 863 -13.97 -4.66 20.22
CA ILE A 863 -13.42 -3.36 20.60
C ILE A 863 -14.23 -2.91 21.81
N VAL A 864 -13.75 -3.26 23.00
CA VAL A 864 -13.91 -2.38 24.14
C VAL A 864 -12.66 -1.50 24.09
N ASP A 865 -12.83 -0.27 23.60
CA ASP A 865 -11.93 0.83 23.94
C ASP A 865 -11.76 0.78 25.46
N PRO A 866 -10.54 0.68 26.03
CA PRO A 866 -10.34 0.66 27.47
C PRO A 866 -10.63 2.06 28.03
N THR A 867 -11.87 2.52 27.92
CA THR A 867 -12.41 3.51 28.84
C THR A 867 -12.49 2.81 30.19
N ASN A 868 -12.02 3.47 31.25
CA ASN A 868 -12.19 3.03 32.63
C ASN A 868 -13.68 3.03 33.08
N ASP A 869 -14.62 2.95 32.14
CA ASP A 869 -16.06 3.03 32.36
C ASP A 869 -16.65 1.62 32.54
N VAL A 870 -16.89 1.28 33.80
CA VAL A 870 -17.49 -0.01 34.19
C VAL A 870 -18.88 -0.20 33.58
N ASP A 871 -19.67 0.86 33.38
CA ASP A 871 -21.04 0.72 32.88
C ASP A 871 -21.07 0.39 31.38
N ALA A 872 -20.09 0.89 30.62
CA ALA A 872 -19.90 0.51 29.22
C ALA A 872 -19.54 -0.98 29.08
N VAL A 873 -18.65 -1.50 29.95
CA VAL A 873 -18.27 -2.92 29.97
C VAL A 873 -19.46 -3.81 30.34
N LEU A 874 -20.28 -3.39 31.33
CA LEU A 874 -21.48 -4.14 31.73
C LEU A 874 -22.54 -4.20 30.62
N ASN A 875 -22.69 -3.13 29.83
CA ASN A 875 -23.56 -3.12 28.64
C ASN A 875 -23.05 -4.06 27.55
N GLU A 876 -21.72 -4.10 27.32
CA GLU A 876 -21.14 -5.00 26.34
C GLU A 876 -21.28 -6.48 26.76
N ILE A 877 -21.11 -6.81 28.04
CA ILE A 877 -21.38 -8.18 28.52
C ILE A 877 -22.85 -8.56 28.27
N THR A 878 -23.78 -7.62 28.45
CA THR A 878 -25.21 -7.85 28.16
C THR A 878 -25.46 -8.07 26.66
N ARG A 879 -24.76 -7.35 25.78
CA ARG A 879 -24.80 -7.59 24.33
C ARG A 879 -24.24 -8.96 23.96
N VAL A 880 -23.10 -9.35 24.53
CA VAL A 880 -22.46 -10.65 24.30
C VAL A 880 -23.39 -11.79 24.75
N GLU A 881 -24.06 -11.63 25.89
CA GLU A 881 -25.04 -12.60 26.40
C GLU A 881 -26.21 -12.83 25.42
N ALA A 882 -26.59 -11.83 24.64
CA ALA A 882 -27.64 -11.90 23.61
C ALA A 882 -27.22 -12.58 22.29
N MET A 883 -25.94 -12.93 22.10
CA MET A 883 -25.48 -13.65 20.90
C MET A 883 -26.14 -15.04 20.81
N THR A 884 -26.14 -15.66 19.63
CA THR A 884 -26.79 -16.97 19.43
C THR A 884 -25.83 -18.16 19.50
N LYS A 885 -24.54 -17.97 19.16
CA LYS A 885 -23.52 -19.02 19.13
C LYS A 885 -22.72 -19.05 20.44
N SER A 886 -22.72 -20.20 21.13
CA SER A 886 -22.03 -20.33 22.43
C SER A 886 -20.50 -20.24 22.36
N ASN A 887 -19.89 -20.64 21.25
CA ASN A 887 -18.45 -20.54 21.07
C ASN A 887 -18.02 -19.07 20.98
N ASP A 888 -18.73 -18.29 20.16
CA ASP A 888 -18.44 -16.88 19.94
C ASP A 888 -18.66 -16.05 21.21
N LYS A 889 -19.70 -16.36 21.99
CA LYS A 889 -19.89 -15.80 23.35
C LYS A 889 -18.69 -16.06 24.25
N SER A 890 -18.18 -17.29 24.26
CA SER A 890 -17.07 -17.67 25.13
C SER A 890 -15.80 -16.93 24.76
N VAL A 891 -15.48 -16.80 23.47
CA VAL A 891 -14.30 -16.05 23.03
C VAL A 891 -14.44 -14.56 23.35
N ALA A 892 -15.61 -13.97 23.13
CA ALA A 892 -15.87 -12.57 23.50
C ALA A 892 -15.74 -12.35 25.02
N LEU A 893 -16.31 -13.24 25.85
CA LEU A 893 -16.19 -13.17 27.31
C LEU A 893 -14.74 -13.38 27.78
N GLN A 894 -13.94 -14.22 27.12
CA GLN A 894 -12.50 -14.35 27.40
C GLN A 894 -11.75 -13.04 27.10
N GLY A 895 -12.07 -12.40 25.97
CA GLY A 895 -11.49 -11.10 25.60
C GLY A 895 -11.83 -9.98 26.59
N ILE A 896 -13.06 -9.97 27.11
CA ILE A 896 -13.49 -9.04 28.17
C ILE A 896 -12.80 -9.38 29.49
N ALA A 897 -12.76 -10.66 29.88
CA ALA A 897 -12.14 -11.13 31.11
C ALA A 897 -10.65 -10.73 31.22
N ARG A 898 -9.90 -10.73 30.11
CA ARG A 898 -8.47 -10.36 30.11
C ARG A 898 -8.21 -8.85 30.12
N ARG A 899 -9.09 -8.04 29.52
CA ARG A 899 -8.81 -6.63 29.20
C ARG A 899 -9.61 -5.61 30.01
N ALA A 900 -10.76 -5.99 30.56
CA ALA A 900 -11.61 -5.07 31.32
C ALA A 900 -10.90 -4.58 32.60
N PRO A 901 -11.16 -3.33 33.05
CA PRO A 901 -10.72 -2.87 34.36
C PRO A 901 -11.30 -3.77 35.45
N TYR A 902 -10.56 -3.93 36.55
CA TYR A 902 -11.03 -4.75 37.66
C TYR A 902 -12.21 -4.10 38.38
N ASP A 903 -13.36 -4.76 38.35
CA ASP A 903 -14.53 -4.44 39.17
C ASP A 903 -15.28 -5.75 39.49
N ASP A 904 -15.62 -5.97 40.76
CA ASP A 904 -16.35 -7.17 41.19
C ASP A 904 -17.70 -7.33 40.47
N ARG A 905 -18.32 -6.22 40.03
CA ARG A 905 -19.54 -6.22 39.21
C ARG A 905 -19.30 -6.82 37.83
N ILE A 906 -18.16 -6.51 37.21
CA ILE A 906 -17.76 -7.05 35.89
C ILE A 906 -17.52 -8.56 36.01
N VAL A 907 -16.73 -9.00 36.98
CA VAL A 907 -16.45 -10.42 37.23
C VAL A 907 -17.75 -11.18 37.49
N THR A 908 -18.63 -10.63 38.35
CA THR A 908 -19.94 -11.24 38.64
C THR A 908 -20.81 -11.34 37.38
N ARG A 909 -20.83 -10.30 36.54
CA ARG A 909 -21.63 -10.29 35.31
C ARG A 909 -21.09 -11.26 34.25
N ILE A 910 -19.77 -11.41 34.12
CA ILE A 910 -19.13 -12.43 33.26
C ILE A 910 -19.53 -13.83 33.72
N LEU A 911 -19.51 -14.09 35.04
CA LEU A 911 -19.91 -15.38 35.60
C LEU A 911 -21.39 -15.69 35.39
N GLN A 912 -22.27 -14.67 35.46
CA GLN A 912 -23.68 -14.82 35.08
C GLN A 912 -23.83 -15.16 33.59
N ALA A 913 -23.11 -14.45 32.72
CA ALA A 913 -23.13 -14.70 31.28
C ALA A 913 -22.60 -16.09 30.92
N CYS A 914 -21.66 -16.64 31.69
CA CYS A 914 -21.20 -18.03 31.56
C CYS A 914 -22.35 -19.04 31.73
N GLY A 915 -23.39 -18.72 32.49
CA GLY A 915 -24.60 -19.54 32.63
C GLY A 915 -25.40 -19.70 31.34
N THR A 916 -25.15 -18.85 30.33
CA THR A 916 -25.77 -18.93 28.99
C THR A 916 -24.92 -19.70 27.98
N LEU A 917 -23.74 -20.20 28.39
CA LEU A 917 -22.83 -20.97 27.55
C LEU A 917 -23.13 -22.47 27.63
N ALA A 918 -22.78 -23.20 26.56
CA ALA A 918 -22.58 -24.63 26.62
C ALA A 918 -21.44 -24.96 27.60
N SER A 919 -21.55 -26.07 28.32
CA SER A 919 -20.67 -26.38 29.45
C SER A 919 -19.18 -26.51 29.09
N SER A 920 -18.85 -26.94 27.86
CA SER A 920 -17.47 -27.01 27.36
C SER A 920 -16.84 -25.64 27.08
N GLN A 921 -17.67 -24.59 27.01
CA GLN A 921 -17.25 -23.23 26.68
C GLN A 921 -17.08 -22.34 27.91
N VAL A 922 -17.45 -22.83 29.10
CA VAL A 922 -17.33 -22.11 30.38
C VAL A 922 -15.89 -22.12 30.89
N ALA A 923 -15.18 -23.26 30.81
CA ALA A 923 -13.84 -23.40 31.39
C ALA A 923 -12.81 -22.38 30.81
N PRO A 924 -12.74 -22.11 29.50
CA PRO A 924 -11.81 -21.13 28.93
C PRO A 924 -12.00 -19.70 29.48
N VAL A 925 -13.24 -19.29 29.74
CA VAL A 925 -13.57 -17.97 30.33
C VAL A 925 -13.05 -17.91 31.76
N LEU A 926 -13.25 -18.97 32.55
CA LEU A 926 -12.78 -19.04 33.94
C LEU A 926 -11.25 -19.08 34.04
N PHE A 927 -10.56 -19.78 33.12
CA PHE A 927 -9.10 -19.71 33.04
C PHE A 927 -8.62 -18.28 32.76
N SER A 928 -9.25 -17.59 31.82
CA SER A 928 -8.90 -16.20 31.48
C SER A 928 -9.13 -15.22 32.63
N LEU A 929 -10.12 -15.48 33.50
CA LEU A 929 -10.29 -14.71 34.73
C LEU A 929 -9.19 -15.02 35.76
N LEU A 930 -8.73 -16.27 35.87
CA LEU A 930 -7.70 -16.69 36.82
C LEU A 930 -6.28 -16.20 36.48
N ASP A 931 -6.02 -15.90 35.22
CA ASP A 931 -4.73 -15.33 34.79
C ASP A 931 -4.60 -13.81 35.09
N ARG A 932 -5.63 -13.21 35.70
CA ARG A 932 -5.57 -11.82 36.15
C ARG A 932 -4.79 -11.69 37.47
N GLU A 933 -3.87 -10.72 37.51
CA GLU A 933 -3.07 -10.43 38.71
C GLU A 933 -3.82 -9.60 39.78
N ASP A 934 -4.98 -9.03 39.44
CA ASP A 934 -5.73 -8.06 40.25
C ASP A 934 -6.99 -8.62 40.95
N LEU A 935 -7.18 -9.95 40.98
CA LEU A 935 -8.34 -10.60 41.59
C LEU A 935 -8.45 -10.38 43.11
N THR A 936 -9.64 -9.99 43.59
CA THR A 936 -9.95 -9.98 45.03
C THR A 936 -10.34 -11.37 45.56
N THR A 937 -10.32 -11.52 46.89
CA THR A 937 -10.90 -12.67 47.61
C THR A 937 -12.32 -13.01 47.12
N GLN A 938 -13.15 -12.01 46.81
CA GLN A 938 -14.51 -12.21 46.32
C GLN A 938 -14.52 -12.74 44.88
N GLY A 939 -13.64 -12.22 44.01
CA GLY A 939 -13.44 -12.73 42.66
C GLY A 939 -13.02 -14.21 42.66
N TYR A 940 -12.05 -14.59 43.49
CA TYR A 940 -11.63 -15.98 43.65
C TYR A 940 -12.77 -16.89 44.12
N VAL A 941 -13.57 -16.49 45.12
CA VAL A 941 -14.72 -17.29 45.57
C VAL A 941 -15.74 -17.47 44.44
N ALA A 942 -16.01 -16.41 43.67
CA ALA A 942 -16.97 -16.44 42.57
C ALA A 942 -16.52 -17.39 41.44
N ILE A 943 -15.23 -17.41 41.10
CA ILE A 943 -14.65 -18.33 40.11
C ILE A 943 -14.77 -19.80 40.57
N ALA A 944 -14.48 -20.08 41.85
CA ALA A 944 -14.63 -21.44 42.40
C ALA A 944 -16.09 -21.93 42.34
N CYS A 945 -17.06 -21.05 42.62
CA CYS A 945 -18.48 -21.35 42.42
C CYS A 945 -18.80 -21.61 40.94
N GLY A 946 -18.25 -20.81 40.02
CA GLY A 946 -18.40 -20.96 38.58
C GLY A 946 -17.85 -22.28 38.03
N ALA A 947 -16.78 -22.82 38.62
CA ALA A 947 -16.20 -24.11 38.22
C ALA A 947 -17.21 -25.27 38.33
N LYS A 948 -18.22 -25.17 39.20
CA LYS A 948 -19.30 -26.17 39.32
C LYS A 948 -20.16 -26.29 38.05
N ALA A 949 -20.19 -25.27 37.19
CA ALA A 949 -20.92 -25.27 35.92
C ALA A 949 -20.19 -26.03 34.80
N VAL A 950 -18.89 -26.31 34.93
CA VAL A 950 -18.08 -27.02 33.92
C VAL A 950 -18.36 -28.52 33.97
N THR A 951 -19.22 -29.09 33.11
CA THR A 951 -19.64 -30.50 33.25
C THR A 951 -18.54 -31.52 32.93
N SER A 952 -17.52 -31.13 32.16
CA SER A 952 -16.38 -32.00 31.84
C SER A 952 -15.51 -32.24 33.08
N SER A 953 -15.31 -33.53 33.42
CA SER A 953 -14.54 -33.90 34.59
C SER A 953 -13.03 -33.66 34.43
N SER A 954 -12.49 -33.61 33.20
CA SER A 954 -11.08 -33.27 32.95
C SER A 954 -10.84 -31.77 32.93
N GLU A 955 -11.73 -31.00 32.30
CA GLU A 955 -11.59 -29.53 32.25
C GLU A 955 -11.81 -28.91 33.63
N ARG A 956 -12.78 -29.44 34.41
CA ARG A 956 -13.01 -28.99 35.79
C ARG A 956 -11.83 -29.30 36.70
N GLU A 957 -11.20 -30.46 36.53
CA GLU A 957 -9.98 -30.83 37.26
C GLU A 957 -8.82 -29.89 36.92
N GLY A 958 -8.54 -29.66 35.63
CA GLY A 958 -7.50 -28.73 35.20
C GLY A 958 -7.73 -27.31 35.73
N LEU A 959 -8.98 -26.82 35.70
CA LEU A 959 -9.35 -25.51 36.21
C LEU A 959 -9.15 -25.40 37.73
N LEU A 960 -9.57 -26.41 38.50
CA LEU A 960 -9.41 -26.40 39.95
C LEU A 960 -7.96 -26.62 40.40
N MET A 961 -7.15 -27.35 39.62
CA MET A 961 -5.70 -27.42 39.85
C MET A 961 -5.05 -26.06 39.63
N ARG A 962 -5.34 -25.39 38.50
CA ARG A 962 -4.82 -24.04 38.24
C ARG A 962 -5.27 -23.05 39.31
N TYR A 963 -6.54 -23.11 39.71
CA TYR A 963 -7.07 -22.32 40.84
C TYR A 963 -6.28 -22.59 42.13
N ALA A 964 -6.04 -23.87 42.45
CA ALA A 964 -5.28 -24.28 43.63
C ALA A 964 -3.82 -23.79 43.61
N GLU A 965 -3.22 -23.57 42.44
CA GLU A 965 -1.88 -22.99 42.29
C GLU A 965 -1.86 -21.48 42.56
N VAL A 966 -2.81 -20.73 41.99
CA VAL A 966 -2.75 -19.26 41.94
C VAL A 966 -3.54 -18.56 43.04
N ALA A 967 -4.60 -19.19 43.57
CA ALA A 967 -5.48 -18.54 44.53
C ALA A 967 -4.82 -18.38 45.92
N PRO A 968 -5.08 -17.29 46.65
CA PRO A 968 -4.55 -17.12 48.00
C PRO A 968 -5.20 -18.12 48.97
N LEU A 969 -4.39 -18.75 49.84
CA LEU A 969 -4.85 -19.72 50.84
C LEU A 969 -5.47 -19.06 52.08
N VAL A 970 -6.46 -18.19 51.87
CA VAL A 970 -7.28 -17.57 52.92
C VAL A 970 -8.56 -18.38 53.15
N ASP A 971 -9.08 -18.41 54.37
CA ASP A 971 -10.16 -19.32 54.78
C ASP A 971 -11.36 -19.38 53.85
N ARG A 972 -11.83 -18.22 53.36
CA ARG A 972 -12.99 -18.12 52.46
C ARG A 972 -12.71 -18.70 51.06
N VAL A 973 -11.54 -18.42 50.50
CA VAL A 973 -11.12 -18.90 49.17
C VAL A 973 -10.85 -20.40 49.23
N PHE A 974 -10.18 -20.84 50.29
CA PHE A 974 -9.89 -22.25 50.52
C PHE A 974 -11.18 -23.06 50.76
N ALA A 975 -12.14 -22.55 51.52
CA ALA A 975 -13.45 -23.19 51.68
C ALA A 975 -14.21 -23.32 50.34
N ALA A 976 -14.17 -22.28 49.49
CA ALA A 976 -14.80 -22.31 48.17
C ALA A 976 -14.14 -23.34 47.24
N LEU A 977 -12.82 -23.47 47.26
CA LEU A 977 -12.08 -24.50 46.53
C LEU A 977 -12.50 -25.91 46.98
N LEU A 978 -12.58 -26.16 48.29
CA LEU A 978 -12.99 -27.47 48.80
C LEU A 978 -14.45 -27.80 48.41
N ASP A 979 -15.35 -26.83 48.50
CA ASP A 979 -16.75 -26.99 48.08
C ASP A 979 -16.89 -27.25 46.56
N ALA A 980 -16.10 -26.57 45.72
CA ALA A 980 -16.04 -26.85 44.29
C ALA A 980 -15.47 -28.25 44.00
N THR A 981 -14.42 -28.65 44.71
CA THR A 981 -13.78 -29.96 44.59
C THR A 981 -14.71 -31.09 45.07
N ALA A 982 -15.49 -30.87 46.14
CA ALA A 982 -16.48 -31.81 46.65
C ALA A 982 -17.58 -32.13 45.63
N SER A 983 -17.86 -31.21 44.71
CA SER A 983 -18.84 -31.41 43.64
C SER A 983 -18.38 -32.37 42.53
N MET A 984 -17.10 -32.77 42.53
CA MET A 984 -16.54 -33.71 41.56
C MET A 984 -16.94 -35.16 41.91
N LYS A 985 -17.08 -36.01 40.89
CA LYS A 985 -17.51 -37.41 41.08
C LYS A 985 -16.35 -38.42 41.19
N ALA A 986 -15.15 -38.08 40.72
CA ALA A 986 -14.03 -39.00 40.61
C ALA A 986 -13.02 -38.77 41.74
N ALA A 987 -12.84 -39.78 42.60
CA ALA A 987 -11.94 -39.71 43.76
C ALA A 987 -10.46 -39.49 43.40
N GLU A 988 -10.01 -39.99 42.24
CA GLU A 988 -8.67 -39.73 41.71
C GLU A 988 -8.44 -38.23 41.43
N LYS A 989 -9.37 -37.60 40.71
CA LYS A 989 -9.29 -36.18 40.33
C LYS A 989 -9.42 -35.25 41.53
N ILE A 990 -10.27 -35.61 42.50
CA ILE A 990 -10.35 -34.93 43.79
C ILE A 990 -8.97 -34.98 44.47
N ALA A 991 -8.31 -36.14 44.49
CA ALA A 991 -7.00 -36.28 45.10
C ALA A 991 -5.93 -35.44 44.39
N ASP A 992 -5.96 -35.34 43.05
CA ASP A 992 -4.99 -34.55 42.30
C ASP A 992 -5.09 -33.04 42.62
N VAL A 993 -6.31 -32.49 42.72
CA VAL A 993 -6.51 -31.09 43.19
C VAL A 993 -5.99 -30.88 44.62
N LEU A 994 -6.26 -31.81 45.54
CA LEU A 994 -5.79 -31.72 46.93
C LEU A 994 -4.26 -31.81 47.04
N ILE A 995 -3.61 -32.61 46.18
CA ILE A 995 -2.15 -32.74 46.12
C ILE A 995 -1.49 -31.42 45.69
N VAL A 996 -2.10 -30.70 44.73
CA VAL A 996 -1.60 -29.37 44.30
C VAL A 996 -1.58 -28.41 45.49
N VAL A 997 -2.66 -28.36 46.27
CA VAL A 997 -2.70 -27.52 47.50
C VAL A 997 -1.65 -28.01 48.50
N ALA A 998 -1.57 -29.32 48.77
CA ALA A 998 -0.67 -29.89 49.78
C ALA A 998 0.82 -29.58 49.50
N LYS A 999 1.22 -29.50 48.22
CA LYS A 999 2.60 -29.22 47.79
C LYS A 999 2.99 -27.74 47.85
N ARG A 1000 2.06 -26.83 48.14
CA ARG A 1000 2.36 -25.41 48.22
C ARG A 1000 3.20 -25.07 49.46
N ARG A 1001 4.09 -24.09 49.31
CA ARG A 1001 5.02 -23.67 50.38
C ARG A 1001 4.34 -22.85 51.48
N ASP A 1002 3.16 -22.27 51.20
CA ASP A 1002 2.41 -21.37 52.08
C ASP A 1002 1.25 -22.04 52.84
N VAL A 1003 1.19 -23.38 52.87
CA VAL A 1003 0.13 -24.15 53.56
C VAL A 1003 0.35 -24.15 55.08
N THR A 1004 -0.63 -23.64 55.82
CA THR A 1004 -0.61 -23.63 57.30
C THR A 1004 -1.01 -24.98 57.91
N THR A 1005 -0.64 -25.22 59.17
CA THR A 1005 -1.04 -26.43 59.91
C THR A 1005 -2.56 -26.63 59.96
N GLU A 1006 -3.31 -25.54 60.05
CA GLU A 1006 -4.78 -25.53 60.05
C GLU A 1006 -5.36 -25.97 58.69
N ILE A 1007 -4.79 -25.48 57.59
CA ILE A 1007 -5.17 -25.90 56.23
C ILE A 1007 -4.80 -27.37 56.01
N LYS A 1008 -3.64 -27.83 56.48
CA LYS A 1008 -3.25 -29.26 56.42
C LYS A 1008 -4.23 -30.16 57.16
N ALA A 1009 -4.70 -29.74 58.34
CA ALA A 1009 -5.71 -30.49 59.10
C ALA A 1009 -7.03 -30.59 58.33
N ARG A 1010 -7.51 -29.47 57.78
CA ARG A 1010 -8.73 -29.41 56.96
C ARG A 1010 -8.62 -30.22 55.66
N LEU A 1011 -7.46 -30.19 54.98
CA LEU A 1011 -7.18 -31.03 53.80
C LEU A 1011 -7.23 -32.53 54.15
N ARG A 1012 -6.67 -32.92 55.30
CA ARG A 1012 -6.67 -34.30 55.78
C ARG A 1012 -8.09 -34.79 56.09
N GLU A 1013 -8.88 -33.98 56.80
CA GLU A 1013 -10.30 -34.28 57.09
C GLU A 1013 -11.12 -34.39 55.80
N PHE A 1014 -10.92 -33.44 54.86
CA PHE A 1014 -11.61 -33.45 53.58
C PHE A 1014 -11.23 -34.66 52.71
N ALA A 1015 -9.94 -35.00 52.61
CA ALA A 1015 -9.47 -36.18 51.90
C ALA A 1015 -10.05 -37.47 52.50
N GLN A 1016 -10.23 -37.52 53.81
CA GLN A 1016 -10.81 -38.67 54.49
C GLN A 1016 -12.32 -38.83 54.24
N ALA A 1017 -13.04 -37.72 54.05
CA ALA A 1017 -14.46 -37.70 53.75
C ALA A 1017 -14.79 -37.92 52.26
N PHE A 1018 -14.01 -37.35 51.33
CA PHE A 1018 -14.37 -37.27 49.91
C PHE A 1018 -13.51 -38.14 48.97
N VAL A 1019 -12.35 -38.64 49.40
CA VAL A 1019 -11.53 -39.60 48.63
C VAL A 1019 -11.79 -41.02 49.14
N ASN A 1020 -12.87 -41.62 48.63
CA ASN A 1020 -13.36 -42.93 49.07
C ASN A 1020 -12.46 -44.13 48.66
N VAL A 1021 -11.47 -43.91 47.78
CA VAL A 1021 -10.50 -44.93 47.36
C VAL A 1021 -9.19 -44.78 48.15
N THR A 1022 -8.85 -45.82 48.92
CA THR A 1022 -7.68 -45.84 49.84
C THR A 1022 -6.37 -45.47 49.16
N ARG A 1023 -6.13 -45.91 47.92
CA ARG A 1023 -4.91 -45.62 47.16
C ARG A 1023 -4.73 -44.12 46.89
N HIS A 1024 -5.78 -43.43 46.45
CA HIS A 1024 -5.72 -41.99 46.16
C HIS A 1024 -5.66 -41.17 47.45
N ARG A 1025 -6.36 -41.60 48.51
CA ARG A 1025 -6.29 -40.97 49.83
C ARG A 1025 -4.86 -41.01 50.40
N ASN A 1026 -4.17 -42.13 50.26
CA ASN A 1026 -2.77 -42.25 50.71
C ASN A 1026 -1.83 -41.32 49.94
N ARG A 1027 -2.05 -41.11 48.63
CA ARG A 1027 -1.28 -40.14 47.83
C ARG A 1027 -1.43 -38.70 48.34
N VAL A 1028 -2.62 -38.31 48.79
CA VAL A 1028 -2.84 -36.98 49.40
C VAL A 1028 -2.14 -36.89 50.75
N ILE A 1029 -2.21 -37.95 51.58
CA ILE A 1029 -1.54 -37.99 52.89
C ILE A 1029 -0.02 -37.95 52.75
N GLU A 1030 0.56 -38.61 51.75
CA GLU A 1030 2.00 -38.56 51.45
C GLU A 1030 2.46 -37.18 51.00
N ALA A 1031 1.59 -36.40 50.34
CA ALA A 1031 1.90 -35.04 49.90
C ALA A 1031 1.80 -33.98 51.01
N LEU A 1032 1.04 -34.24 52.09
CA LEU A 1032 0.80 -33.35 53.23
C LEU A 1032 1.88 -33.44 54.30
#